data_AF-A0A2J6PN89-F1
#
_entry.id   AF-A0A2J6PN89-F1
#
_cell.length_a   1.000
_cell.length_b   1.000
_cell.length_c   1.000
_cell.angle_alpha   90.00
_cell.angle_beta   90.00
_cell.angle_gamma   90.00
#
_symmetry.space_group_name_H-M   'P 1'
#
loop_
_entity.id
_entity.type
_entity.pdbx_description
1 polymer ?
#
loop_
_entity_poly.entity_id
_entity_poly.type
_entity_poly.pdbx_seq_one_letter_code
_entity_poly.pdbx_strand_id
1 'polypeptide(L)'
;MLCASLVEVHSTELSARILSAMVDIASQPGSKAFTPSLAQWHSLIKTCSGVLASTSFGVVAEHMMEIAGDTFVARGGQGCRTAGDPKDIARVLAALARLSTDSAYSIKISGGTECGWIAAVAHWFFELDVEIRRSNGTILYPSARKDKEPQLLVIFEAADLERMQVVGKSYIIKDLTHGLMYKDGLETSRITGRVRWETALHQTFGNSAKRLLNQTSVFARSIGSAARIFQAISLAEGEGNFTMTQLEDWCGWSDGGYGRGYVTAAMAQLPELALLRDKIETALESSYTNALGEYQICKAKLTTLCDCEICGTTSDSRNVVIDSLRPFCLVLLSEVVIRLLWQLSTFVFDEKLFLTRAGLEEFYHEHKTVFKHCKYPQLGRNSDSGSLLQDLDYVFCLPRAVTLFTGRTYGRSSRLGESKACPAIVSGGLCFYLPALEKLSDRPEVFARIHIVPGRIQAESGRSFDILEDASVVSHIPVLTYEADNPSTVDGIPISAGACSPAFDIKLVVEETINSLTVFHHVAIGDRFCAFGPLLLTRLLIKATGVVGCPRRGCSKLASPYPPIATVSGEGLLYARDMERAGLDLVIRQVDHNPTARCIAIFLDKRRTGSPGDRDHERSVEIEDDLQEYEYDVNDVISDLSITTVLQVDECLSCCIRGAMKFGGQGDGVYIIQA
;
A
#
# COMPACT_ATOMS: atom_id res chain seq x y z
N MET A 1 -1.41 -28.04 3.44
CA MET A 1 -2.04 -27.63 2.17
C MET A 1 -3.46 -27.10 2.35
N LEU A 2 -4.43 -27.88 2.85
CA LEU A 2 -5.82 -27.42 3.04
C LEU A 2 -5.94 -26.13 3.88
N CYS A 3 -5.20 -26.02 4.97
CA CYS A 3 -5.19 -24.81 5.80
C CYS A 3 -4.70 -23.58 5.01
N ALA A 4 -3.70 -23.76 4.16
CA ALA A 4 -3.17 -22.69 3.30
C ALA A 4 -4.18 -22.29 2.21
N SER A 5 -4.90 -23.25 1.62
CA SER A 5 -5.90 -22.97 0.59
C SER A 5 -7.15 -22.28 1.13
N LEU A 6 -7.53 -22.58 2.38
CA LEU A 6 -8.60 -21.89 3.09
C LEU A 6 -8.23 -20.42 3.27
N VAL A 7 -7.08 -20.14 3.89
CA VAL A 7 -6.67 -18.77 4.25
C VAL A 7 -6.18 -17.93 3.07
N GLU A 8 -5.87 -18.56 1.92
CA GLU A 8 -5.60 -17.84 0.67
C GLU A 8 -6.86 -17.12 0.15
N VAL A 9 -8.06 -17.64 0.44
CA VAL A 9 -9.33 -17.12 -0.08
C VAL A 9 -10.26 -16.58 1.00
N HIS A 10 -10.22 -17.15 2.20
CA HIS A 10 -11.08 -16.83 3.32
C HIS A 10 -10.34 -16.07 4.44
N SER A 11 -11.12 -15.46 5.33
CA SER A 11 -10.57 -14.95 6.60
C SER A 11 -10.01 -16.08 7.47
N THR A 12 -9.07 -15.73 8.37
CA THR A 12 -8.48 -16.69 9.32
C THR A 12 -9.55 -17.24 10.28
N GLU A 13 -10.46 -16.38 10.72
CA GLU A 13 -11.61 -16.70 11.57
C GLU A 13 -12.51 -17.77 10.92
N LEU A 14 -12.92 -17.52 9.68
CA LEU A 14 -13.80 -18.44 8.94
C LEU A 14 -13.11 -19.77 8.66
N SER A 15 -11.84 -19.73 8.26
CA SER A 15 -11.03 -20.92 8.01
C SER A 15 -10.92 -21.80 9.26
N ALA A 16 -10.73 -21.20 10.43
CA ALA A 16 -10.68 -21.93 11.70
C ALA A 16 -12.02 -22.60 12.03
N ARG A 17 -13.14 -21.92 11.75
CA ARG A 17 -14.49 -22.49 11.92
C ARG A 17 -14.76 -23.66 10.97
N ILE A 18 -14.29 -23.60 9.72
CA ILE A 18 -14.38 -24.70 8.76
C ILE A 18 -13.60 -25.92 9.27
N LEU A 19 -12.35 -25.74 9.71
CA LEU A 19 -11.54 -26.84 10.25
C LEU A 19 -12.17 -27.47 11.49
N SER A 20 -12.66 -26.66 12.42
CA SER A 20 -13.37 -27.14 13.61
C SER A 20 -14.58 -28.01 13.20
N ALA A 21 -15.40 -27.53 12.25
CA ALA A 21 -16.55 -28.29 11.74
C ALA A 21 -16.14 -29.59 11.00
N MET A 22 -14.99 -29.62 10.31
CA MET A 22 -14.49 -30.84 9.69
C MET A 22 -14.13 -31.91 10.72
N VAL A 23 -13.54 -31.52 11.85
CA VAL A 23 -13.21 -32.46 12.93
C VAL A 23 -14.47 -32.97 13.61
N ASP A 24 -15.49 -32.13 13.79
CA ASP A 24 -16.79 -32.58 14.29
C ASP A 24 -17.43 -33.66 13.40
N ILE A 25 -17.26 -33.56 12.08
CA ILE A 25 -17.76 -34.55 11.11
C ILE A 25 -16.95 -35.86 11.15
N ALA A 26 -15.64 -35.77 11.39
CA ALA A 26 -14.74 -36.92 11.43
C ALA A 26 -14.74 -37.65 12.79
N SER A 27 -15.14 -36.96 13.86
CA SER A 27 -15.05 -37.47 15.24
C SER A 27 -16.03 -38.61 15.50
N GLN A 28 -15.56 -39.64 16.19
CA GLN A 28 -16.40 -40.72 16.71
C GLN A 28 -16.93 -40.36 18.11
N PRO A 29 -18.04 -40.97 18.57
CA PRO A 29 -18.52 -40.78 19.94
C PRO A 29 -17.42 -41.20 20.94
N GLY A 30 -16.84 -40.23 21.64
CA GLY A 30 -15.76 -40.43 22.63
C GLY A 30 -14.43 -39.71 22.32
N SER A 31 -14.18 -39.29 21.08
CA SER A 31 -12.92 -38.61 20.70
C SER A 31 -12.91 -37.10 20.97
N LYS A 32 -14.02 -36.53 21.46
CA LYS A 32 -14.17 -35.07 21.67
C LYS A 32 -13.17 -34.46 22.66
N ALA A 33 -12.59 -35.27 23.54
CA ALA A 33 -11.63 -34.80 24.55
C ALA A 33 -10.32 -34.27 23.94
N PHE A 34 -10.00 -34.60 22.67
CA PHE A 34 -8.74 -34.20 22.00
C PHE A 34 -8.95 -33.18 20.86
N THR A 35 -10.11 -32.54 20.81
CA THR A 35 -10.42 -31.56 19.75
C THR A 35 -9.73 -30.23 20.06
N PRO A 36 -8.89 -29.68 19.15
CA PRO A 36 -8.29 -28.37 19.37
C PRO A 36 -9.36 -27.29 19.51
N SER A 37 -9.09 -26.30 20.36
CA SER A 37 -9.96 -25.12 20.50
C SER A 37 -9.96 -24.28 19.23
N LEU A 38 -10.98 -23.43 19.06
CA LEU A 38 -11.03 -22.51 17.91
C LEU A 38 -9.81 -21.59 17.85
N ALA A 39 -9.28 -21.17 19.01
CA ALA A 39 -8.05 -20.37 19.09
C ALA A 39 -6.82 -21.14 18.59
N GLN A 40 -6.71 -22.44 18.89
CA GLN A 40 -5.64 -23.30 18.37
C GLN A 40 -5.76 -23.47 16.84
N TRP A 41 -6.98 -23.66 16.33
CA TRP A 41 -7.22 -23.68 14.88
C TRP A 41 -6.87 -22.37 14.21
N HIS A 42 -7.25 -21.24 14.80
CA HIS A 42 -6.91 -19.93 14.30
C HIS A 42 -5.39 -19.72 14.25
N SER A 43 -4.66 -20.14 15.28
CA SER A 43 -3.19 -20.10 15.29
C SER A 43 -2.56 -20.96 14.19
N LEU A 44 -3.07 -22.18 13.97
CA LEU A 44 -2.61 -23.05 12.88
C LEU A 44 -2.88 -22.46 11.50
N ILE A 45 -4.09 -21.94 11.28
CA ILE A 45 -4.50 -21.27 10.04
C ILE A 45 -3.61 -20.06 9.78
N LYS A 46 -3.41 -19.22 10.79
CA LYS A 46 -2.51 -18.07 10.71
C LYS A 46 -1.12 -18.54 10.31
N THR A 47 -0.64 -19.64 10.89
CA THR A 47 0.62 -20.33 10.56
C THR A 47 0.74 -20.78 9.11
N CYS A 48 -0.35 -21.14 8.46
CA CYS A 48 -0.37 -21.55 7.07
C CYS A 48 -0.58 -20.40 6.07
N SER A 49 -0.81 -19.17 6.54
CA SER A 49 -1.07 -18.02 5.69
C SER A 49 0.17 -17.64 4.87
N GLY A 50 -0.04 -17.24 3.61
CA GLY A 50 1.04 -16.85 2.68
C GLY A 50 1.72 -17.99 1.94
N VAL A 51 1.54 -19.25 2.39
CA VAL A 51 2.19 -20.44 1.79
C VAL A 51 1.84 -20.60 0.30
N LEU A 52 0.64 -20.19 -0.11
CA LEU A 52 0.17 -20.29 -1.49
C LEU A 52 0.23 -18.97 -2.26
N ALA A 53 0.71 -17.88 -1.66
CA ALA A 53 0.60 -16.53 -2.23
C ALA A 53 1.32 -16.38 -3.58
N SER A 54 2.47 -17.04 -3.75
CA SER A 54 3.27 -17.03 -4.99
C SER A 54 3.01 -18.25 -5.88
N THR A 55 1.92 -19.00 -5.62
CA THR A 55 1.50 -20.14 -6.45
C THR A 55 0.33 -19.74 -7.35
N SER A 56 -0.01 -20.59 -8.33
CA SER A 56 -1.16 -20.35 -9.20
C SER A 56 -2.51 -20.57 -8.49
N PHE A 57 -2.54 -21.11 -7.27
CA PHE A 57 -3.79 -21.52 -6.63
C PHE A 57 -4.77 -20.35 -6.44
N GLY A 58 -4.30 -19.21 -5.91
CA GLY A 58 -5.15 -18.04 -5.69
C GLY A 58 -5.79 -17.51 -6.99
N VAL A 59 -5.10 -17.65 -8.12
CA VAL A 59 -5.60 -17.29 -9.45
C VAL A 59 -6.61 -18.32 -9.97
N VAL A 60 -6.34 -19.61 -9.80
CA VAL A 60 -7.28 -20.68 -10.19
C VAL A 60 -8.58 -20.58 -9.40
N ALA A 61 -8.48 -20.30 -8.09
CA ALA A 61 -9.63 -20.07 -7.23
C ALA A 61 -10.45 -18.87 -7.71
N GLU A 62 -9.82 -17.73 -7.98
CA GLU A 62 -10.52 -16.55 -8.49
C GLU A 62 -11.24 -16.86 -9.81
N HIS A 63 -10.56 -17.51 -10.75
CA HIS A 63 -11.13 -17.89 -12.04
C HIS A 63 -12.38 -18.76 -11.87
N MET A 64 -12.30 -19.82 -11.06
CA MET A 64 -13.45 -20.72 -10.86
C MET A 64 -14.60 -20.08 -10.09
N MET A 65 -14.32 -19.17 -9.15
CA MET A 65 -15.34 -18.36 -8.49
C MET A 65 -16.02 -17.37 -9.45
N GLU A 66 -15.27 -16.82 -10.42
CA GLU A 66 -15.77 -15.87 -11.42
C GLU A 66 -16.63 -16.52 -12.50
N ILE A 67 -16.44 -17.81 -12.79
CA ILE A 67 -17.25 -18.54 -13.80
C ILE A 67 -18.75 -18.43 -13.53
N ALA A 68 -19.17 -18.32 -12.27
CA ALA A 68 -20.56 -18.08 -11.88
C ALA A 68 -21.15 -16.81 -12.52
N GLY A 69 -20.31 -15.84 -12.85
CA GLY A 69 -20.66 -14.48 -13.25
C GLY A 69 -21.10 -13.62 -12.06
N ASP A 70 -21.39 -12.34 -12.35
CA ASP A 70 -21.86 -11.35 -11.36
C ASP A 70 -23.28 -11.64 -10.83
N THR A 71 -23.92 -12.74 -11.23
CA THR A 71 -25.30 -13.09 -10.81
C THR A 71 -25.44 -13.39 -9.32
N PHE A 72 -24.32 -13.57 -8.59
CA PHE A 72 -24.30 -13.97 -7.18
C PHE A 72 -23.62 -12.95 -6.25
N VAL A 73 -23.53 -11.69 -6.67
CA VAL A 73 -23.21 -10.60 -5.73
C VAL A 73 -24.34 -10.55 -4.70
N ALA A 74 -24.01 -10.78 -3.42
CA ALA A 74 -24.99 -10.84 -2.35
C ALA A 74 -25.92 -9.61 -2.35
N ARG A 75 -27.17 -9.80 -1.89
CA ARG A 75 -28.24 -8.77 -1.82
C ARG A 75 -27.93 -7.55 -0.90
N GLY A 76 -26.66 -7.31 -0.56
CA GLY A 76 -26.17 -6.24 0.33
C GLY A 76 -25.65 -4.98 -0.36
N GLY A 77 -25.85 -4.81 -1.67
CA GLY A 77 -25.58 -3.53 -2.38
C GLY A 77 -24.10 -3.15 -2.56
N GLN A 78 -23.17 -3.96 -2.06
CA GLN A 78 -21.74 -3.88 -2.35
C GLN A 78 -21.34 -5.15 -3.10
N GLY A 79 -20.53 -5.03 -4.15
CA GLY A 79 -20.05 -6.10 -5.04
C GLY A 79 -19.33 -7.31 -4.40
N CYS A 80 -19.46 -7.49 -3.09
CA CYS A 80 -18.70 -8.42 -2.27
C CYS A 80 -19.23 -9.86 -2.43
N ARG A 81 -18.31 -10.79 -2.70
CA ARG A 81 -18.59 -12.22 -2.64
C ARG A 81 -18.52 -12.70 -1.20
N THR A 82 -19.52 -13.45 -0.78
CA THR A 82 -19.64 -13.97 0.59
C THR A 82 -19.44 -15.47 0.63
N ALA A 83 -18.83 -15.93 1.70
CA ALA A 83 -18.54 -17.34 1.91
C ALA A 83 -19.79 -18.14 2.27
N GLY A 84 -19.70 -19.45 2.04
CA GLY A 84 -20.70 -20.41 2.49
C GLY A 84 -20.69 -20.67 4.00
N ASP A 85 -21.73 -21.31 4.52
CA ASP A 85 -21.77 -21.77 5.90
C ASP A 85 -20.60 -22.73 6.19
N PRO A 86 -19.81 -22.50 7.27
CA PRO A 86 -18.63 -23.31 7.57
C PRO A 86 -18.90 -24.81 7.66
N LYS A 87 -20.09 -25.22 8.15
CA LYS A 87 -20.46 -26.62 8.29
C LYS A 87 -20.79 -27.24 6.94
N ASP A 88 -21.41 -26.49 6.04
CA ASP A 88 -21.71 -26.95 4.69
C ASP A 88 -20.41 -27.13 3.89
N ILE A 89 -19.49 -26.16 3.96
CA ILE A 89 -18.15 -26.26 3.36
C ILE A 89 -17.39 -27.47 3.91
N ALA A 90 -17.38 -27.65 5.24
CA ALA A 90 -16.70 -28.78 5.88
C ALA A 90 -17.24 -30.15 5.42
N ARG A 91 -18.57 -30.29 5.24
CA ARG A 91 -19.18 -31.53 4.71
C ARG A 91 -18.73 -31.83 3.29
N VAL A 92 -18.65 -30.81 2.43
CA VAL A 92 -18.21 -30.98 1.05
C VAL A 92 -16.73 -31.34 0.99
N LEU A 93 -15.87 -30.67 1.76
CA LEU A 93 -14.44 -31.01 1.84
C LEU A 93 -14.22 -32.44 2.34
N ALA A 94 -14.98 -32.89 3.34
CA ALA A 94 -14.92 -34.27 3.81
C ALA A 94 -15.38 -35.28 2.73
N ALA A 95 -16.36 -34.90 1.90
CA ALA A 95 -16.81 -35.72 0.78
C ALA A 95 -15.79 -35.79 -0.35
N LEU A 96 -15.13 -34.67 -0.69
CA LEU A 96 -14.03 -34.61 -1.65
C LEU A 96 -12.82 -35.44 -1.22
N ALA A 97 -12.45 -35.38 0.06
CA ALA A 97 -11.36 -36.20 0.59
C ALA A 97 -11.62 -37.69 0.37
N ARG A 98 -12.84 -38.15 0.65
CA ARG A 98 -13.23 -39.53 0.37
C ARG A 98 -13.23 -39.82 -1.15
N LEU A 99 -13.62 -38.85 -1.98
CA LEU A 99 -13.73 -39.01 -3.44
C LEU A 99 -12.35 -39.22 -4.06
N SER A 100 -11.33 -38.59 -3.48
CA SER A 100 -9.94 -38.79 -3.89
C SER A 100 -9.39 -40.18 -3.56
N THR A 101 -9.99 -40.86 -2.57
CA THR A 101 -9.55 -42.20 -2.12
C THR A 101 -10.38 -43.34 -2.71
N ASP A 102 -11.56 -43.04 -3.27
CA ASP A 102 -12.55 -44.05 -3.67
C ASP A 102 -13.10 -43.71 -5.06
N SER A 103 -12.79 -44.55 -6.05
CA SER A 103 -12.95 -44.23 -7.47
C SER A 103 -14.38 -44.38 -8.01
N ALA A 104 -15.38 -44.63 -7.16
CA ALA A 104 -16.67 -45.20 -7.56
C ALA A 104 -17.88 -44.24 -7.50
N TYR A 105 -17.73 -42.96 -7.12
CA TYR A 105 -18.88 -42.07 -7.00
C TYR A 105 -18.64 -40.67 -7.58
N SER A 106 -19.71 -40.01 -8.02
CA SER A 106 -19.73 -38.60 -8.43
C SER A 106 -20.42 -37.76 -7.34
N ILE A 107 -19.89 -36.57 -7.07
CA ILE A 107 -20.47 -35.59 -6.15
C ILE A 107 -21.07 -34.45 -6.97
N LYS A 108 -22.31 -34.07 -6.63
CA LYS A 108 -22.91 -32.82 -7.08
C LYS A 108 -22.89 -31.80 -5.94
N ILE A 109 -22.46 -30.57 -6.22
CA ILE A 109 -22.59 -29.44 -5.30
C ILE A 109 -23.36 -28.31 -5.96
N SER A 110 -24.20 -27.61 -5.18
CA SER A 110 -24.82 -26.37 -5.61
C SER A 110 -24.75 -25.28 -4.54
N GLY A 111 -24.70 -24.04 -5.01
CA GLY A 111 -24.58 -22.86 -4.14
C GLY A 111 -24.02 -21.64 -4.90
N GLY A 112 -23.52 -20.69 -4.13
CA GLY A 112 -22.92 -19.44 -4.63
C GLY A 112 -21.45 -19.58 -5.05
N THR A 113 -20.73 -18.47 -5.03
CA THR A 113 -19.33 -18.34 -5.45
C THR A 113 -18.37 -19.29 -4.72
N GLU A 114 -18.65 -19.63 -3.46
CA GLU A 114 -17.94 -20.66 -2.67
C GLU A 114 -17.77 -21.99 -3.42
N CYS A 115 -18.77 -22.40 -4.21
CA CYS A 115 -18.68 -23.64 -4.99
C CYS A 115 -17.56 -23.59 -6.04
N GLY A 116 -17.23 -22.40 -6.56
CA GLY A 116 -16.10 -22.19 -7.45
C GLY A 116 -14.75 -22.36 -6.73
N TRP A 117 -14.63 -21.94 -5.47
CA TRP A 117 -13.43 -22.23 -4.68
C TRP A 117 -13.28 -23.73 -4.40
N ILE A 118 -14.38 -24.43 -4.09
CA ILE A 118 -14.37 -25.88 -3.90
C ILE A 118 -13.98 -26.60 -5.20
N ALA A 119 -14.47 -26.13 -6.35
CA ALA A 119 -14.05 -26.59 -7.66
C ALA A 119 -12.53 -26.46 -7.83
N ALA A 120 -11.95 -25.33 -7.42
CA ALA A 120 -10.51 -25.10 -7.49
C ALA A 120 -9.74 -26.02 -6.55
N VAL A 121 -10.24 -26.28 -5.35
CA VAL A 121 -9.64 -27.25 -4.42
C VAL A 121 -9.67 -28.66 -5.00
N ALA A 122 -10.81 -29.10 -5.54
CA ALA A 122 -10.97 -30.41 -6.18
C ALA A 122 -10.02 -30.58 -7.38
N HIS A 123 -9.96 -29.57 -8.24
CA HIS A 123 -9.13 -29.57 -9.44
C HIS A 123 -7.64 -29.51 -9.12
N TRP A 124 -7.22 -28.62 -8.20
CA TRP A 124 -5.81 -28.31 -7.97
C TRP A 124 -5.15 -29.23 -6.94
N PHE A 125 -5.85 -29.64 -5.87
CA PHE A 125 -5.28 -30.50 -4.82
C PHE A 125 -5.55 -31.99 -5.03
N PHE A 126 -6.76 -32.32 -5.45
CA PHE A 126 -7.21 -33.70 -5.56
C PHE A 126 -7.14 -34.22 -7.01
N GLU A 127 -6.75 -33.37 -7.97
CA GLU A 127 -6.68 -33.68 -9.40
C GLU A 127 -7.97 -34.32 -9.93
N LEU A 128 -9.11 -33.94 -9.36
CA LEU A 128 -10.42 -34.48 -9.72
C LEU A 128 -10.89 -33.88 -11.04
N ASP A 129 -11.65 -34.68 -11.78
CA ASP A 129 -12.35 -34.20 -12.96
C ASP A 129 -13.57 -33.36 -12.55
N VAL A 130 -13.53 -32.07 -12.86
CA VAL A 130 -14.53 -31.08 -12.45
C VAL A 130 -15.29 -30.56 -13.66
N GLU A 131 -16.61 -30.47 -13.54
CA GLU A 131 -17.46 -29.77 -14.50
C GLU A 131 -18.30 -28.71 -13.78
N ILE A 132 -18.40 -27.51 -14.37
CA ILE A 132 -19.20 -26.41 -13.84
C ILE A 132 -20.31 -26.09 -14.82
N ARG A 133 -21.55 -26.07 -14.33
CA ARG A 133 -22.76 -25.73 -15.10
C ARG A 133 -23.52 -24.58 -14.46
N ARG A 134 -24.28 -23.85 -15.29
CA ARG A 134 -25.40 -23.03 -14.80
C ARG A 134 -26.60 -23.91 -14.44
N SER A 135 -27.51 -23.36 -13.65
CA SER A 135 -28.82 -23.97 -13.34
C SER A 135 -29.63 -24.37 -14.58
N ASN A 136 -29.45 -23.66 -15.71
CA ASN A 136 -30.11 -23.98 -16.98
C ASN A 136 -29.44 -25.11 -17.79
N GLY A 137 -28.41 -25.77 -17.24
CA GLY A 137 -27.67 -26.84 -17.89
C GLY A 137 -26.54 -26.39 -18.82
N THR A 138 -26.32 -25.08 -19.01
CA THR A 138 -25.20 -24.57 -19.83
C THR A 138 -23.88 -24.92 -19.15
N ILE A 139 -23.00 -25.62 -19.87
CA ILE A 139 -21.65 -25.93 -19.41
C ILE A 139 -20.79 -24.68 -19.50
N LEU A 140 -20.21 -24.28 -18.37
CA LEU A 140 -19.33 -23.13 -18.27
C LEU A 140 -17.86 -23.53 -18.15
N TYR A 141 -17.60 -24.65 -17.49
CA TYR A 141 -16.29 -25.28 -17.42
C TYR A 141 -16.45 -26.76 -17.74
N PRO A 142 -15.93 -27.24 -18.88
CA PRO A 142 -16.10 -28.62 -19.28
C PRO A 142 -15.19 -29.55 -18.47
N SER A 143 -15.68 -30.76 -18.21
CA SER A 143 -14.84 -31.86 -17.72
C SER A 143 -13.74 -32.19 -18.74
N ALA A 144 -12.58 -32.63 -18.25
CA ALA A 144 -11.47 -33.07 -19.08
C ALA A 144 -11.78 -34.40 -19.79
N ARG A 145 -12.73 -35.19 -19.27
CA ARG A 145 -13.07 -36.53 -19.76
C ARG A 145 -14.47 -36.52 -20.37
N LYS A 146 -14.56 -36.18 -21.66
CA LYS A 146 -15.82 -36.08 -22.42
C LYS A 146 -16.70 -37.34 -22.40
N ASP A 147 -16.09 -38.51 -22.18
CA ASP A 147 -16.77 -39.81 -22.24
C ASP A 147 -17.15 -40.39 -20.86
N LYS A 148 -16.91 -39.66 -19.77
CA LYS A 148 -17.22 -40.10 -18.40
C LYS A 148 -17.95 -39.01 -17.63
N GLU A 149 -18.75 -39.41 -16.65
CA GLU A 149 -19.34 -38.44 -15.73
C GLU A 149 -18.24 -37.75 -14.92
N PRO A 150 -18.35 -36.42 -14.71
CA PRO A 150 -17.40 -35.70 -13.88
C PRO A 150 -17.42 -36.24 -12.45
N GLN A 151 -16.25 -36.28 -11.82
CA GLN A 151 -16.15 -36.69 -10.41
C GLN A 151 -16.77 -35.62 -9.49
N LEU A 152 -16.67 -34.35 -9.88
CA LEU A 152 -17.36 -33.24 -9.23
C LEU A 152 -18.16 -32.42 -10.25
N LEU A 153 -19.48 -32.40 -10.08
CA LEU A 153 -20.38 -31.51 -10.81
C LEU A 153 -20.76 -30.32 -9.93
N VAL A 154 -20.41 -29.12 -10.37
CA VAL A 154 -20.75 -27.85 -9.71
C VAL A 154 -21.90 -27.17 -10.46
N ILE A 155 -22.96 -26.80 -9.74
CA ILE A 155 -24.08 -26.06 -10.31
C ILE A 155 -24.27 -24.76 -9.53
N PHE A 156 -24.10 -23.63 -10.22
CA PHE A 156 -24.44 -22.33 -9.64
C PHE A 156 -25.98 -22.14 -9.68
N GLU A 157 -26.61 -22.05 -8.50
CA GLU A 157 -28.07 -22.00 -8.32
C GLU A 157 -28.52 -20.70 -7.66
N ALA A 158 -29.55 -20.05 -8.22
CA ALA A 158 -30.30 -18.99 -7.56
C ALA A 158 -31.50 -19.61 -6.84
N ALA A 159 -31.33 -19.93 -5.55
CA ALA A 159 -32.29 -20.28 -4.49
C ALA A 159 -33.47 -21.25 -4.73
N ASP A 160 -34.02 -21.43 -5.94
CA ASP A 160 -35.28 -22.13 -6.18
C ASP A 160 -35.18 -23.05 -7.40
N LEU A 161 -34.77 -24.30 -7.22
CA LEU A 161 -35.02 -25.38 -8.19
C LEU A 161 -34.95 -26.76 -7.52
N GLU A 162 -36.07 -27.19 -6.92
CA GLU A 162 -36.26 -28.54 -6.34
C GLU A 162 -36.33 -29.68 -7.40
N ARG A 163 -35.93 -29.45 -8.64
CA ARG A 163 -36.10 -30.45 -9.72
C ARG A 163 -34.81 -30.67 -10.48
N MET A 164 -33.96 -31.54 -9.96
CA MET A 164 -32.93 -32.19 -10.76
C MET A 164 -32.78 -33.64 -10.32
N GLN A 165 -32.96 -34.59 -11.25
CA GLN A 165 -32.76 -36.01 -11.00
C GLN A 165 -31.29 -36.26 -10.62
N VAL A 166 -31.11 -36.93 -9.48
CA VAL A 166 -29.81 -37.11 -8.82
C VAL A 166 -29.28 -38.50 -9.13
N VAL A 167 -28.10 -38.58 -9.75
CA VAL A 167 -27.37 -39.84 -10.01
C VAL A 167 -26.32 -40.12 -8.90
N GLY A 168 -26.10 -39.20 -7.94
CA GLY A 168 -25.08 -39.30 -6.88
C GLY A 168 -25.45 -38.65 -5.53
N LYS A 169 -24.45 -38.21 -4.73
CA LYS A 169 -24.70 -37.41 -3.49
C LYS A 169 -24.69 -35.92 -3.82
N SER A 170 -25.71 -35.19 -3.35
CA SER A 170 -25.85 -33.75 -3.56
C SER A 170 -25.62 -32.97 -2.26
N TYR A 171 -24.88 -31.87 -2.34
CA TYR A 171 -24.66 -30.94 -1.23
C TYR A 171 -25.09 -29.53 -1.65
N ILE A 172 -25.72 -28.80 -0.72
CA ILE A 172 -26.11 -27.40 -0.90
C ILE A 172 -25.30 -26.57 0.08
N ILE A 173 -24.64 -25.53 -0.42
CA ILE A 173 -23.87 -24.59 0.41
C ILE A 173 -24.67 -23.32 0.58
N LYS A 174 -25.11 -23.07 1.80
CA LYS A 174 -25.90 -21.87 2.13
C LYS A 174 -24.99 -20.65 2.26
N ASP A 175 -25.44 -19.50 1.77
CA ASP A 175 -24.73 -18.23 1.91
C ASP A 175 -24.89 -17.68 3.35
N LEU A 176 -23.76 -17.28 3.95
CA LEU A 176 -23.71 -16.72 5.31
C LEU A 176 -24.51 -15.43 5.48
N THR A 177 -24.82 -14.70 4.39
CA THR A 177 -25.60 -13.46 4.45
C THR A 177 -27.06 -13.66 4.84
N HIS A 178 -27.60 -14.87 4.72
CA HIS A 178 -28.98 -15.15 5.12
C HIS A 178 -29.22 -15.09 6.65
N GLY A 179 -28.17 -15.00 7.47
CA GLY A 179 -28.26 -14.93 8.94
C GLY A 179 -27.49 -13.81 9.63
N LEU A 180 -26.66 -13.03 8.92
CA LEU A 180 -25.82 -11.98 9.51
C LEU A 180 -26.34 -10.58 9.15
N MET A 181 -26.97 -9.90 10.11
CA MET A 181 -27.47 -8.52 10.00
C MET A 181 -26.44 -7.45 10.44
N TYR A 182 -25.16 -7.77 10.60
CA TYR A 182 -24.14 -6.84 11.14
C TYR A 182 -22.90 -6.67 10.25
N LYS A 183 -22.39 -5.43 10.18
CA LYS A 183 -21.23 -5.00 9.39
C LYS A 183 -19.94 -5.77 9.69
N ASP A 184 -19.69 -6.14 10.95
CA ASP A 184 -18.48 -6.91 11.33
C ASP A 184 -18.48 -8.35 10.79
N GLY A 185 -19.67 -8.89 10.49
CA GLY A 185 -19.81 -10.20 9.85
C GLY A 185 -19.45 -10.19 8.37
N LEU A 186 -19.45 -9.03 7.71
CA LEU A 186 -19.20 -8.93 6.27
C LEU A 186 -17.72 -9.07 5.93
N GLU A 187 -16.82 -8.48 6.73
CA GLU A 187 -15.36 -8.60 6.49
C GLU A 187 -14.88 -10.04 6.75
N THR A 188 -15.42 -10.70 7.77
CA THR A 188 -15.06 -12.08 8.11
C THR A 188 -15.61 -13.12 7.13
N SER A 189 -16.67 -12.78 6.39
CA SER A 189 -17.31 -13.65 5.39
C SER A 189 -16.93 -13.32 3.93
N ARG A 190 -16.15 -12.27 3.68
CA ARG A 190 -15.66 -11.94 2.33
C ARG A 190 -14.72 -13.03 1.81
N ILE A 191 -14.93 -13.46 0.58
CA ILE A 191 -14.01 -14.34 -0.15
C ILE A 191 -13.37 -13.60 -1.33
N THR A 192 -12.10 -13.87 -1.59
CA THR A 192 -11.36 -13.27 -2.70
C THR A 192 -10.26 -14.19 -3.18
N GLY A 193 -10.02 -14.26 -4.49
CA GLY A 193 -8.78 -14.82 -5.00
C GLY A 193 -7.84 -13.72 -5.52
N ARG A 194 -6.82 -14.16 -6.24
CA ARG A 194 -5.83 -13.29 -6.90
C ARG A 194 -6.15 -13.11 -8.38
N VAL A 195 -5.87 -11.93 -8.91
CA VAL A 195 -6.10 -11.60 -10.32
C VAL A 195 -4.78 -11.48 -11.06
N ARG A 196 -4.72 -12.06 -12.26
CA ARG A 196 -3.54 -11.95 -13.12
C ARG A 196 -3.36 -10.54 -13.63
N TRP A 197 -2.12 -10.09 -13.79
CA TRP A 197 -1.79 -8.77 -14.33
C TRP A 197 -2.42 -8.51 -15.70
N GLU A 198 -2.49 -9.54 -16.56
CA GLU A 198 -3.05 -9.45 -17.90
C GLU A 198 -4.57 -9.23 -17.95
N THR A 199 -5.26 -9.45 -16.83
CA THR A 199 -6.72 -9.40 -16.75
C THR A 199 -7.23 -8.74 -15.47
N ALA A 200 -6.37 -8.09 -14.70
CA ALA A 200 -6.68 -7.57 -13.37
C ALA A 200 -7.84 -6.57 -13.38
N LEU A 201 -7.85 -5.64 -14.35
CA LEU A 201 -8.90 -4.64 -14.49
C LEU A 201 -10.20 -5.30 -14.95
N HIS A 202 -10.13 -6.14 -15.98
CA HIS A 202 -11.34 -6.78 -16.49
C HIS A 202 -11.98 -7.73 -15.49
N GLN A 203 -11.20 -8.58 -14.81
CA GLN A 203 -11.73 -9.54 -13.83
C GLN A 203 -12.33 -8.82 -12.61
N THR A 204 -11.73 -7.71 -12.18
CA THR A 204 -12.19 -6.98 -11.00
C THR A 204 -13.39 -6.08 -11.31
N PHE A 205 -13.29 -5.24 -12.34
CA PHE A 205 -14.27 -4.18 -12.61
C PHE A 205 -15.22 -4.50 -13.77
N GLY A 206 -15.11 -5.69 -14.36
CA GLY A 206 -16.03 -6.25 -15.33
C GLY A 206 -16.25 -5.36 -16.54
N ASN A 207 -17.52 -5.03 -16.80
CA ASN A 207 -17.93 -4.23 -17.95
C ASN A 207 -17.45 -2.76 -17.86
N SER A 208 -17.27 -2.21 -16.65
CA SER A 208 -16.76 -0.84 -16.50
C SER A 208 -15.32 -0.71 -16.98
N ALA A 209 -14.45 -1.70 -16.70
CA ALA A 209 -13.10 -1.74 -17.25
C ALA A 209 -13.11 -1.83 -18.78
N LYS A 210 -13.94 -2.73 -19.36
CA LYS A 210 -14.12 -2.83 -20.82
C LYS A 210 -14.55 -1.50 -21.44
N ARG A 211 -15.55 -0.84 -20.86
CA ARG A 211 -16.02 0.48 -21.31
C ARG A 211 -14.90 1.52 -21.26
N LEU A 212 -14.13 1.57 -20.18
CA LEU A 212 -13.02 2.51 -20.01
C LEU A 212 -11.90 2.26 -21.03
N LEU A 213 -11.46 1.01 -21.19
CA LEU A 213 -10.42 0.61 -22.16
C LEU A 213 -10.85 0.91 -23.61
N ASN A 214 -12.14 0.80 -23.91
CA ASN A 214 -12.69 1.17 -25.22
C ASN A 214 -12.66 2.68 -25.49
N GLN A 215 -12.57 3.54 -24.45
CA GLN A 215 -12.35 4.98 -24.61
C GLN A 215 -10.86 5.30 -24.85
N THR A 216 -10.23 4.57 -25.79
CA THR A 216 -8.78 4.52 -25.98
C THR A 216 -8.12 5.90 -26.03
N SER A 217 -8.70 6.87 -26.75
CA SER A 217 -8.13 8.22 -26.85
C SER A 217 -8.25 9.02 -25.57
N VAL A 218 -9.41 8.98 -24.91
CA VAL A 218 -9.65 9.80 -23.70
C VAL A 218 -8.86 9.24 -22.54
N PHE A 219 -8.92 7.91 -22.36
CA PHE A 219 -8.26 7.26 -21.25
C PHE A 219 -6.72 7.27 -21.38
N ALA A 220 -6.18 7.02 -22.57
CA ALA A 220 -4.73 7.12 -22.80
C ALA A 220 -4.19 8.52 -22.51
N ARG A 221 -4.91 9.57 -22.93
CA ARG A 221 -4.52 10.95 -22.64
C ARG A 221 -4.61 11.27 -21.15
N SER A 222 -5.62 10.77 -20.43
CA SER A 222 -5.66 10.90 -18.96
C SER A 222 -4.41 10.31 -18.30
N ILE A 223 -4.01 9.10 -18.69
CA ILE A 223 -2.81 8.43 -18.14
C ILE A 223 -1.54 9.20 -18.50
N GLY A 224 -1.38 9.61 -19.76
CA GLY A 224 -0.19 10.31 -20.21
C GLY A 224 -0.07 11.72 -19.61
N SER A 225 -1.18 12.44 -19.48
CA SER A 225 -1.21 13.70 -18.74
C SER A 225 -0.85 13.52 -17.28
N ALA A 226 -1.36 12.49 -16.60
CA ALA A 226 -0.98 12.20 -15.22
C ALA A 226 0.51 11.88 -15.09
N ALA A 227 1.07 11.06 -15.98
CA ALA A 227 2.50 10.75 -16.03
C ALA A 227 3.35 12.03 -16.17
N ARG A 228 2.89 12.98 -17.00
CA ARG A 228 3.54 14.28 -17.20
C ARG A 228 3.41 15.22 -15.99
N ILE A 229 2.27 15.19 -15.30
CA ILE A 229 2.05 15.92 -14.03
C ILE A 229 2.98 15.38 -12.96
N PHE A 230 3.08 14.05 -12.79
CA PHE A 230 4.00 13.42 -11.84
C PHE A 230 5.46 13.78 -12.17
N GLN A 231 5.81 13.88 -13.46
CA GLN A 231 7.13 14.33 -13.89
C GLN A 231 7.38 15.79 -13.52
N ALA A 232 6.39 16.66 -13.70
CA ALA A 232 6.50 18.06 -13.32
C ALA A 232 6.71 18.22 -11.81
N ILE A 233 6.02 17.43 -10.97
CA ILE A 233 6.20 17.41 -9.52
C ILE A 233 7.61 16.93 -9.17
N SER A 234 8.02 15.79 -9.71
CA SER A 234 9.34 15.20 -9.45
C SER A 234 10.50 16.09 -9.88
N LEU A 235 10.29 16.94 -10.90
CA LEU A 235 11.29 17.91 -11.39
C LEU A 235 11.09 19.33 -10.85
N ALA A 236 10.11 19.55 -9.97
CA ALA A 236 9.69 20.87 -9.48
C ALA A 236 9.53 21.91 -10.62
N GLU A 237 8.85 21.51 -11.71
CA GLU A 237 8.76 22.30 -12.93
C GLU A 237 7.77 23.47 -12.83
N GLY A 238 8.31 24.69 -12.95
CA GLY A 238 7.55 25.93 -13.08
C GLY A 238 7.20 26.56 -11.73
N GLU A 239 7.55 27.84 -11.60
CA GLU A 239 7.40 28.61 -10.37
C GLU A 239 5.92 28.80 -10.02
N GLY A 240 5.55 28.46 -8.78
CA GLY A 240 4.18 28.60 -8.25
C GLY A 240 3.19 27.50 -8.65
N ASN A 241 3.62 26.47 -9.39
CA ASN A 241 2.74 25.39 -9.82
C ASN A 241 2.39 24.38 -8.71
N PHE A 242 3.25 24.26 -7.69
CA PHE A 242 3.14 23.29 -6.60
C PHE A 242 3.32 23.98 -5.26
N THR A 243 2.61 23.51 -4.24
CA THR A 243 2.84 23.93 -2.86
C THR A 243 4.06 23.20 -2.28
N MET A 244 4.66 23.77 -1.24
CA MET A 244 5.76 23.10 -0.52
C MET A 244 5.36 21.74 0.01
N THR A 245 4.19 21.64 0.63
CA THR A 245 3.64 20.39 1.12
C THR A 245 3.54 19.33 0.02
N GLN A 246 3.16 19.71 -1.21
CA GLN A 246 3.10 18.76 -2.34
C GLN A 246 4.46 18.23 -2.75
N LEU A 247 5.52 19.03 -2.64
CA LEU A 247 6.89 18.61 -2.97
C LEU A 247 7.51 17.78 -1.85
N GLU A 248 7.26 18.16 -0.60
CA GLU A 248 7.76 17.46 0.60
C GLU A 248 7.14 16.08 0.78
N ASP A 249 5.84 15.94 0.52
CA ASP A 249 5.13 14.68 0.69
C ASP A 249 5.19 13.79 -0.56
N TRP A 250 5.79 14.27 -1.65
CA TRP A 250 5.97 13.47 -2.86
C TRP A 250 6.92 12.31 -2.57
N CYS A 251 6.45 11.08 -2.76
CA CYS A 251 7.26 9.87 -2.62
C CYS A 251 7.39 9.05 -3.91
N GLY A 252 6.90 9.58 -5.03
CA GLY A 252 6.96 8.96 -6.35
C GLY A 252 8.31 9.10 -7.05
N TRP A 253 9.42 9.04 -6.31
CA TRP A 253 10.78 9.27 -6.83
C TRP A 253 11.33 8.12 -7.66
N SER A 254 10.73 6.93 -7.60
CA SER A 254 11.18 5.80 -8.39
C SER A 254 11.13 6.11 -9.88
N ASP A 255 12.03 5.53 -10.67
CA ASP A 255 12.03 5.69 -12.13
C ASP A 255 10.67 5.32 -12.75
N GLY A 256 9.94 4.39 -12.12
CA GLY A 256 8.59 4.00 -12.52
C GLY A 256 7.46 4.92 -12.04
N GLY A 257 7.75 5.96 -11.26
CA GLY A 257 6.76 6.83 -10.61
C GLY A 257 6.31 8.03 -11.44
N TYR A 258 7.08 8.41 -12.47
CA TYR A 258 6.78 9.59 -13.29
C TYR A 258 7.25 9.49 -14.76
N GLY A 259 6.73 10.39 -15.61
CA GLY A 259 7.22 10.58 -16.99
C GLY A 259 7.17 9.31 -17.85
N ARG A 260 8.19 9.10 -18.69
CA ARG A 260 8.30 7.90 -19.54
C ARG A 260 8.49 6.60 -18.74
N GLY A 261 9.16 6.68 -17.60
CA GLY A 261 9.39 5.52 -16.75
C GLY A 261 8.09 4.99 -16.15
N TYR A 262 7.19 5.89 -15.75
CA TYR A 262 5.81 5.53 -15.37
C TYR A 262 5.04 4.84 -16.48
N VAL A 263 5.11 5.33 -17.72
CA VAL A 263 4.45 4.68 -18.85
C VAL A 263 5.01 3.28 -19.08
N THR A 264 6.34 3.13 -19.00
CA THR A 264 7.01 1.84 -19.16
C THR A 264 6.61 0.84 -18.07
N ALA A 265 6.65 1.27 -16.81
CA ALA A 265 6.21 0.47 -15.66
C ALA A 265 4.74 0.09 -15.76
N ALA A 266 3.88 1.01 -16.21
CA ALA A 266 2.46 0.76 -16.38
C ALA A 266 2.15 -0.34 -17.39
N MET A 267 2.86 -0.36 -18.53
CA MET A 267 2.69 -1.41 -19.53
C MET A 267 3.21 -2.77 -19.07
N ALA A 268 4.26 -2.78 -18.24
CA ALA A 268 4.81 -4.00 -17.67
C ALA A 268 3.88 -4.62 -16.61
N GLN A 269 3.32 -3.79 -15.73
CA GLN A 269 2.49 -4.25 -14.61
C GLN A 269 1.02 -4.48 -14.98
N LEU A 270 0.47 -3.73 -15.94
CA LEU A 270 -0.89 -3.92 -16.45
C LEU A 270 -0.89 -4.04 -17.98
N PRO A 271 -0.60 -5.24 -18.53
CA PRO A 271 -0.58 -5.48 -19.97
C PRO A 271 -1.89 -5.15 -20.70
N GLU A 272 -3.03 -5.09 -19.99
CA GLU A 272 -4.32 -4.61 -20.54
C GLU A 272 -4.23 -3.19 -21.14
N LEU A 273 -3.25 -2.40 -20.71
CA LEU A 273 -3.03 -1.03 -21.19
C LEU A 273 -2.13 -0.96 -22.44
N ALA A 274 -1.54 -2.08 -22.89
CA ALA A 274 -0.53 -2.10 -23.95
C ALA A 274 -1.00 -1.42 -25.26
N LEU A 275 -2.29 -1.58 -25.61
CA LEU A 275 -2.91 -0.97 -26.80
C LEU A 275 -3.01 0.57 -26.73
N LEU A 276 -2.75 1.16 -25.56
CA LEU A 276 -2.82 2.59 -25.31
C LEU A 276 -1.45 3.28 -25.40
N ARG A 277 -0.34 2.52 -25.45
CA ARG A 277 1.04 3.04 -25.31
C ARG A 277 1.32 4.29 -26.16
N ASP A 278 1.17 4.20 -27.48
CA ASP A 278 1.53 5.29 -28.39
C ASP A 278 0.77 6.59 -28.08
N LYS A 279 -0.50 6.45 -27.66
CA LYS A 279 -1.36 7.58 -27.29
C LYS A 279 -0.98 8.17 -25.94
N ILE A 280 -0.53 7.34 -25.00
CA ILE A 280 -0.03 7.77 -23.69
C ILE A 280 1.27 8.57 -23.89
N GLU A 281 2.21 8.04 -24.69
CA GLU A 281 3.52 8.67 -24.92
C GLU A 281 3.40 10.03 -25.59
N THR A 282 2.41 10.23 -26.48
CA THR A 282 2.16 11.53 -27.13
C THR A 282 1.87 12.65 -26.12
N ALA A 283 1.24 12.35 -24.98
CA ALA A 283 0.90 13.37 -23.98
C ALA A 283 2.12 13.84 -23.16
N LEU A 284 3.20 13.06 -23.12
CA LEU A 284 4.41 13.39 -22.37
C LEU A 284 5.19 14.58 -22.95
N GLU A 285 5.02 14.87 -24.24
CA GLU A 285 5.69 15.99 -24.92
C GLU A 285 5.10 17.37 -24.57
N SER A 286 4.02 17.40 -23.79
CA SER A 286 3.32 18.63 -23.41
C SER A 286 3.95 19.34 -22.20
N SER A 287 3.67 20.62 -22.01
CA SER A 287 4.01 21.34 -20.77
C SER A 287 3.12 20.86 -19.61
N TYR A 288 3.54 21.11 -18.36
CA TYR A 288 2.71 20.85 -17.17
C TYR A 288 1.29 21.44 -17.30
N THR A 289 1.17 22.71 -17.69
CA THR A 289 -0.12 23.41 -17.82
C THR A 289 -1.03 22.77 -18.87
N ASN A 290 -0.46 22.37 -20.01
CA ASN A 290 -1.20 21.70 -21.08
C ASN A 290 -1.62 20.29 -20.65
N ALA A 291 -0.75 19.56 -19.96
CA ALA A 291 -1.05 18.24 -19.41
C ALA A 291 -2.21 18.31 -18.40
N LEU A 292 -2.18 19.28 -17.49
CA LEU A 292 -3.24 19.52 -16.50
C LEU A 292 -4.57 19.87 -17.18
N GLY A 293 -4.56 20.79 -18.16
CA GLY A 293 -5.75 21.13 -18.93
C GLY A 293 -6.32 19.92 -19.69
N GLU A 294 -5.48 19.14 -20.36
CA GLU A 294 -5.93 17.94 -21.08
C GLU A 294 -6.46 16.86 -20.12
N TYR A 295 -5.87 16.71 -18.93
CA TYR A 295 -6.36 15.81 -17.88
C TYR A 295 -7.79 16.19 -17.46
N GLN A 296 -8.03 17.47 -17.20
CA GLN A 296 -9.36 18.00 -16.84
C GLN A 296 -10.37 17.80 -17.97
N ILE A 297 -9.99 18.06 -19.22
CA ILE A 297 -10.83 17.83 -20.40
C ILE A 297 -11.19 16.34 -20.52
N CYS A 298 -10.24 15.43 -20.33
CA CYS A 298 -10.49 14.00 -20.39
C CYS A 298 -11.42 13.54 -19.25
N LYS A 299 -11.23 14.07 -18.04
CA LYS A 299 -12.12 13.85 -16.89
C LYS A 299 -13.55 14.31 -17.17
N ALA A 300 -13.73 15.49 -17.77
CA ALA A 300 -15.04 16.00 -18.17
C ALA A 300 -15.70 15.09 -19.23
N LYS A 301 -14.94 14.66 -20.25
CA LYS A 301 -15.43 13.72 -21.28
C LYS A 301 -15.85 12.38 -20.67
N LEU A 302 -15.03 11.79 -19.80
CA LEU A 302 -15.39 10.55 -19.10
C LEU A 302 -16.65 10.74 -18.24
N THR A 303 -16.84 11.90 -17.64
CA THR A 303 -18.06 12.23 -16.88
C THR A 303 -19.30 12.17 -17.79
N THR A 304 -19.24 12.76 -18.98
CA THR A 304 -20.35 12.72 -19.96
C THR A 304 -20.65 11.33 -20.52
N LEU A 305 -19.65 10.44 -20.52
CA LEU A 305 -19.77 9.06 -21.02
C LEU A 305 -20.19 8.05 -19.92
N CYS A 306 -20.31 8.51 -18.67
CA CYS A 306 -20.51 7.65 -17.51
C CYS A 306 -21.94 7.77 -16.95
N ASP A 307 -22.69 6.68 -17.01
CA ASP A 307 -24.09 6.63 -16.55
C ASP A 307 -24.23 6.27 -15.07
N CYS A 308 -23.21 6.59 -14.26
CA CYS A 308 -23.23 6.25 -12.84
C CYS A 308 -23.85 7.36 -12.01
N GLU A 309 -24.40 7.02 -10.83
CA GLU A 309 -24.98 7.98 -9.88
C GLU A 309 -24.01 9.10 -9.47
N ILE A 310 -22.71 8.82 -9.43
CA ILE A 310 -21.69 9.82 -9.04
C ILE A 310 -21.54 10.89 -10.12
N CYS A 311 -21.76 10.55 -11.39
CA CYS A 311 -21.61 11.45 -12.54
C CYS A 311 -22.95 12.07 -12.98
N GLY A 312 -24.09 11.41 -12.72
CA GLY A 312 -25.42 11.91 -13.06
C GLY A 312 -25.85 13.10 -12.19
N THR A 313 -26.52 14.08 -12.79
CA THR A 313 -27.07 15.28 -12.12
C THR A 313 -28.57 15.17 -11.80
N THR A 314 -29.24 14.08 -12.20
CA THR A 314 -30.69 13.94 -12.06
C THR A 314 -31.05 13.40 -10.68
N SER A 315 -31.54 14.30 -9.83
CA SER A 315 -32.25 14.04 -8.57
C SER A 315 -33.62 13.38 -8.74
N ASP A 316 -34.03 13.04 -9.97
CA ASP A 316 -35.34 12.49 -10.29
C ASP A 316 -35.30 10.99 -10.54
N SER A 317 -35.15 10.21 -9.47
CA SER A 317 -35.62 8.81 -9.47
C SER A 317 -35.85 8.30 -8.06
N ARG A 318 -37.02 8.62 -7.51
CA ARG A 318 -37.66 7.88 -6.40
C ARG A 318 -38.14 6.48 -6.80
N ASN A 319 -37.71 5.96 -7.95
CA ASN A 319 -37.94 4.57 -8.32
C ASN A 319 -36.76 3.74 -7.81
N VAL A 320 -36.87 3.33 -6.55
CA VAL A 320 -36.04 2.32 -5.89
C VAL A 320 -36.29 0.98 -6.60
N VAL A 321 -35.65 0.80 -7.75
CA VAL A 321 -35.43 -0.54 -8.31
C VAL A 321 -34.13 -1.06 -7.70
N ILE A 322 -34.22 -2.28 -7.21
CA ILE A 322 -33.28 -2.97 -6.32
C ILE A 322 -31.82 -2.85 -6.82
N ASP A 323 -30.95 -2.55 -5.86
CA ASP A 323 -29.54 -2.14 -5.91
C ASP A 323 -28.53 -3.16 -6.47
N SER A 324 -28.96 -4.12 -7.29
CA SER A 324 -28.08 -5.14 -7.86
C SER A 324 -27.49 -4.67 -9.19
N LEU A 325 -26.15 -4.48 -9.23
CA LEU A 325 -25.29 -4.17 -10.40
C LEU A 325 -25.06 -2.69 -10.74
N ARG A 326 -24.84 -1.79 -9.76
CA ARG A 326 -24.36 -0.43 -10.12
C ARG A 326 -22.96 -0.52 -10.76
N PRO A 327 -22.75 -0.04 -12.00
CA PRO A 327 -21.44 -0.08 -12.65
C PRO A 327 -20.43 0.82 -11.92
N PHE A 328 -19.16 0.41 -11.88
CA PHE A 328 -18.06 1.27 -11.44
C PHE A 328 -18.03 2.54 -12.30
N CYS A 329 -17.82 3.69 -11.65
CA CYS A 329 -17.76 5.00 -12.29
C CYS A 329 -16.51 5.07 -13.18
N LEU A 330 -16.64 5.45 -14.46
CA LEU A 330 -15.53 5.52 -15.40
C LEU A 330 -14.49 6.57 -15.00
N VAL A 331 -14.93 7.71 -14.44
CA VAL A 331 -14.03 8.76 -13.96
C VAL A 331 -13.20 8.28 -12.78
N LEU A 332 -13.87 7.69 -11.77
CA LEU A 332 -13.18 7.14 -10.61
C LEU A 332 -12.27 5.98 -11.00
N LEU A 333 -12.73 5.10 -11.88
CA LEU A 333 -11.94 3.96 -12.34
C LEU A 333 -10.70 4.42 -13.10
N SER A 334 -10.80 5.48 -13.92
CA SER A 334 -9.65 6.12 -14.56
C SER A 334 -8.62 6.61 -13.52
N GLU A 335 -9.07 7.32 -12.48
CA GLU A 335 -8.16 7.80 -11.42
C GLU A 335 -7.58 6.64 -10.60
N VAL A 336 -8.37 5.62 -10.30
CA VAL A 336 -7.94 4.41 -9.61
C VAL A 336 -6.84 3.69 -10.39
N VAL A 337 -6.96 3.54 -11.72
CA VAL A 337 -5.90 2.93 -12.52
C VAL A 337 -4.63 3.79 -12.47
N ILE A 338 -4.74 5.11 -12.62
CA ILE A 338 -3.58 6.01 -12.56
C ILE A 338 -2.88 5.92 -11.19
N ARG A 339 -3.64 5.96 -10.10
CA ARG A 339 -3.10 5.87 -8.75
C ARG A 339 -2.53 4.49 -8.45
N LEU A 340 -3.18 3.43 -8.92
CA LEU A 340 -2.69 2.05 -8.78
C LEU A 340 -1.33 1.90 -9.45
N LEU A 341 -1.19 2.37 -10.68
CA LEU A 341 0.09 2.32 -11.41
C LEU A 341 1.20 3.05 -10.69
N TRP A 342 0.90 4.26 -10.18
CA TRP A 342 1.85 5.01 -9.36
C TRP A 342 2.20 4.27 -8.08
N GLN A 343 1.22 3.70 -7.39
CA GLN A 343 1.42 2.95 -6.16
C GLN A 343 2.25 1.66 -6.38
N LEU A 344 2.04 0.95 -7.49
CA LEU A 344 2.84 -0.21 -7.84
C LEU A 344 4.30 0.16 -8.12
N SER A 345 4.56 1.38 -8.58
CA SER A 345 5.93 1.87 -8.78
C SER A 345 6.71 2.09 -7.48
N THR A 346 6.01 2.16 -6.34
CA THR A 346 6.62 2.27 -5.01
C THR A 346 6.76 0.91 -4.33
N PHE A 347 6.44 -0.21 -5.00
CA PHE A 347 6.53 -1.54 -4.42
C PHE A 347 7.64 -2.38 -5.06
N VAL A 348 8.19 -3.30 -4.26
CA VAL A 348 9.12 -4.35 -4.69
C VAL A 348 8.54 -5.68 -4.24
N PHE A 349 8.22 -6.56 -5.19
CA PHE A 349 7.55 -7.82 -4.94
C PHE A 349 7.96 -8.90 -5.96
N ASP A 350 7.75 -10.17 -5.62
CA ASP A 350 7.99 -11.31 -6.50
C ASP A 350 7.03 -11.29 -7.70
N GLU A 351 7.52 -11.60 -8.91
CA GLU A 351 6.72 -11.56 -10.15
C GLU A 351 5.48 -12.46 -10.13
N LYS A 352 5.49 -13.53 -9.32
CA LYS A 352 4.37 -14.45 -9.15
C LYS A 352 3.37 -14.00 -8.10
N LEU A 353 3.65 -12.90 -7.40
CA LEU A 353 2.74 -12.32 -6.44
C LEU A 353 1.76 -11.39 -7.16
N PHE A 354 0.49 -11.76 -7.09
CA PHE A 354 -0.60 -11.05 -7.74
C PHE A 354 -1.47 -10.28 -6.73
N LEU A 355 -2.13 -9.23 -7.20
CA LEU A 355 -3.12 -8.49 -6.40
C LEU A 355 -4.33 -9.36 -6.11
N THR A 356 -5.02 -9.08 -5.01
CA THR A 356 -6.33 -9.68 -4.76
C THR A 356 -7.42 -8.86 -5.43
N ARG A 357 -8.47 -9.53 -5.89
CA ARG A 357 -9.66 -8.85 -6.40
C ARG A 357 -10.25 -7.90 -5.35
N ALA A 358 -10.40 -8.38 -4.12
CA ALA A 358 -10.93 -7.58 -3.02
C ALA A 358 -10.07 -6.35 -2.72
N GLY A 359 -8.74 -6.46 -2.86
CA GLY A 359 -7.82 -5.34 -2.67
C GLY A 359 -8.03 -4.24 -3.70
N LEU A 360 -8.22 -4.60 -4.96
CA LEU A 360 -8.53 -3.64 -6.04
C LEU A 360 -9.91 -2.99 -5.88
N GLU A 361 -10.92 -3.75 -5.47
CA GLU A 361 -12.25 -3.23 -5.16
C GLU A 361 -12.21 -2.25 -3.98
N GLU A 362 -11.48 -2.60 -2.91
CA GLU A 362 -11.33 -1.73 -1.74
C GLU A 362 -10.56 -0.45 -2.09
N PHE A 363 -9.51 -0.56 -2.89
CA PHE A 363 -8.76 0.60 -3.39
C PHE A 363 -9.66 1.57 -4.17
N TYR A 364 -10.59 1.04 -4.98
CA TYR A 364 -11.62 1.85 -5.62
C TYR A 364 -12.59 2.49 -4.61
N HIS A 365 -13.02 1.76 -3.58
CA HIS A 365 -13.96 2.26 -2.57
C HIS A 365 -13.33 3.33 -1.66
N GLU A 366 -12.06 3.19 -1.31
CA GLU A 366 -11.25 4.20 -0.64
C GLU A 366 -11.25 5.49 -1.47
N HIS A 367 -10.88 5.41 -2.75
CA HIS A 367 -10.86 6.58 -3.64
C HIS A 367 -12.25 7.20 -3.83
N LYS A 368 -13.29 6.38 -3.98
CA LYS A 368 -14.68 6.85 -4.05
C LYS A 368 -15.07 7.68 -2.83
N THR A 369 -14.56 7.32 -1.65
CA THR A 369 -14.83 8.04 -0.40
C THR A 369 -14.17 9.40 -0.44
N VAL A 370 -12.88 9.47 -0.78
CA VAL A 370 -12.13 10.73 -0.93
C VAL A 370 -12.82 11.65 -1.96
N PHE A 371 -13.12 11.10 -3.14
CA PHE A 371 -13.75 11.85 -4.23
C PHE A 371 -15.11 12.44 -3.86
N LYS A 372 -15.92 11.75 -3.05
CA LYS A 372 -17.18 12.29 -2.53
C LYS A 372 -16.95 13.49 -1.61
N HIS A 373 -15.94 13.44 -0.74
CA HIS A 373 -15.60 14.56 0.14
C HIS A 373 -15.12 15.79 -0.67
N CYS A 374 -14.37 15.58 -1.76
CA CYS A 374 -13.95 16.68 -2.64
C CYS A 374 -15.12 17.34 -3.41
N LYS A 375 -16.16 16.57 -3.76
CA LYS A 375 -17.35 17.09 -4.47
C LYS A 375 -18.26 17.97 -3.63
N TYR A 376 -18.19 17.87 -2.31
CA TYR A 376 -18.98 18.66 -1.36
C TYR A 376 -18.04 19.44 -0.44
N PRO A 377 -17.40 20.51 -0.93
CA PRO A 377 -16.37 21.22 -0.19
C PRO A 377 -17.00 22.09 0.90
N GLN A 378 -17.28 21.48 2.06
CA GLN A 378 -17.54 22.23 3.29
C GLN A 378 -16.22 22.81 3.88
N LEU A 379 -15.05 22.47 3.32
CA LEU A 379 -13.71 22.75 3.89
C LEU A 379 -12.71 23.43 2.93
N GLY A 380 -13.17 24.15 1.91
CA GLY A 380 -12.38 25.23 1.28
C GLY A 380 -11.10 24.90 0.50
N ARG A 381 -10.72 23.63 0.27
CA ARG A 381 -9.57 23.28 -0.60
C ARG A 381 -9.99 23.13 -2.06
N ASN A 382 -10.08 24.25 -2.77
CA ASN A 382 -10.13 24.29 -4.23
C ASN A 382 -8.70 24.12 -4.78
N SER A 383 -8.34 22.92 -5.22
CA SER A 383 -7.22 22.76 -6.15
C SER A 383 -7.74 22.12 -7.44
N ASP A 384 -7.37 22.71 -8.57
CA ASP A 384 -7.76 22.29 -9.92
C ASP A 384 -7.26 20.87 -10.29
N SER A 385 -6.34 20.32 -9.50
CA SER A 385 -5.80 18.95 -9.54
C SER A 385 -6.34 18.03 -8.42
N GLY A 386 -7.28 18.53 -7.60
CA GLY A 386 -7.48 18.16 -6.20
C GLY A 386 -7.92 16.75 -5.81
N SER A 387 -8.18 15.83 -6.74
CA SER A 387 -8.38 14.40 -6.41
C SER A 387 -7.28 13.47 -6.90
N LEU A 388 -6.45 13.92 -7.87
CA LEU A 388 -5.39 13.07 -8.42
C LEU A 388 -4.19 13.00 -7.48
N LEU A 389 -3.81 14.14 -6.91
CA LEU A 389 -2.64 14.28 -6.03
C LEU A 389 -2.97 14.07 -4.55
N GLN A 390 -4.27 14.02 -4.20
CA GLN A 390 -4.69 13.82 -2.83
C GLN A 390 -4.36 12.39 -2.38
N ASP A 391 -3.82 12.29 -1.16
CA ASP A 391 -3.38 11.05 -0.52
C ASP A 391 -2.32 10.27 -1.32
N LEU A 392 -1.49 10.93 -2.14
CA LEU A 392 -0.24 10.34 -2.68
C LEU A 392 0.93 10.46 -1.67
N ASP A 393 0.59 10.48 -0.38
CA ASP A 393 1.54 10.52 0.73
C ASP A 393 2.08 9.12 1.00
N TYR A 394 3.38 9.07 1.29
CA TYR A 394 4.11 7.89 1.73
C TYR A 394 3.44 7.15 2.90
N VAL A 395 2.82 7.89 3.84
CA VAL A 395 2.13 7.32 5.01
C VAL A 395 1.05 6.31 4.60
N PHE A 396 0.40 6.52 3.45
CA PHE A 396 -0.63 5.61 2.96
C PHE A 396 -0.09 4.44 2.13
N CYS A 397 1.18 4.45 1.73
CA CYS A 397 1.72 3.44 0.83
C CYS A 397 1.74 2.05 1.46
N LEU A 398 2.13 1.92 2.73
CA LEU A 398 2.21 0.63 3.43
C LEU A 398 0.81 0.03 3.71
N PRO A 399 -0.17 0.76 4.30
CA PRO A 399 -1.54 0.26 4.43
C PRO A 399 -2.20 -0.12 3.10
N ARG A 400 -1.91 0.61 2.02
CA ARG A 400 -2.42 0.28 0.69
C ARG A 400 -1.77 -0.97 0.10
N ALA A 401 -0.47 -1.17 0.32
CA ALA A 401 0.19 -2.43 -0.05
C ALA A 401 -0.50 -3.62 0.62
N VAL A 402 -0.76 -3.53 1.93
CA VAL A 402 -1.51 -4.55 2.68
C VAL A 402 -2.87 -4.79 2.03
N THR A 403 -3.62 -3.72 1.75
CA THR A 403 -4.97 -3.81 1.18
C THR A 403 -4.96 -4.45 -0.20
N LEU A 404 -4.08 -4.01 -1.10
CA LEU A 404 -3.98 -4.49 -2.49
C LEU A 404 -3.58 -5.98 -2.58
N PHE A 405 -2.63 -6.43 -1.75
CA PHE A 405 -2.08 -7.78 -1.83
C PHE A 405 -2.79 -8.81 -0.95
N THR A 406 -3.62 -8.38 0.01
CA THR A 406 -4.35 -9.27 0.92
C THR A 406 -5.87 -9.14 0.86
N GLY A 407 -6.38 -8.04 0.29
CA GLY A 407 -7.81 -7.71 0.31
C GLY A 407 -8.35 -7.32 1.69
N ARG A 408 -7.46 -7.09 2.66
CA ARG A 408 -7.80 -6.73 4.05
C ARG A 408 -7.46 -5.28 4.31
N THR A 409 -8.41 -4.53 4.85
CA THR A 409 -8.22 -3.15 5.26
C THR A 409 -7.31 -3.10 6.49
N TYR A 410 -6.28 -2.25 6.44
CA TYR A 410 -5.46 -1.91 7.61
C TYR A 410 -5.95 -0.56 8.15
N GLY A 411 -6.31 -0.50 9.43
CA GLY A 411 -6.58 0.78 10.13
C GLY A 411 -8.00 1.37 10.09
N ARG A 412 -9.03 0.69 9.56
CA ARG A 412 -10.44 1.19 9.64
C ARG A 412 -11.26 0.66 10.82
N SER A 413 -10.88 -0.47 11.41
CA SER A 413 -11.68 -1.18 12.44
C SER A 413 -10.85 -1.74 13.60
N SER A 414 -9.52 -1.69 13.54
CA SER A 414 -8.67 -2.09 14.66
C SER A 414 -8.87 -1.10 15.81
N ARG A 415 -9.26 -1.60 16.99
CA ARG A 415 -9.34 -0.90 18.29
C ARG A 415 -8.00 -0.35 18.80
N LEU A 416 -7.07 -0.06 17.91
CA LEU A 416 -5.84 0.69 18.13
C LEU A 416 -6.10 2.06 17.52
N GLY A 417 -6.60 2.97 18.33
CA GLY A 417 -6.94 4.35 17.97
C GLY A 417 -5.74 5.25 17.69
N GLU A 418 -4.54 4.69 17.52
CA GLU A 418 -3.31 5.42 17.27
C GLU A 418 -2.62 4.76 16.08
N SER A 419 -2.33 5.56 15.05
CA SER A 419 -1.50 5.13 13.93
C SER A 419 -0.06 4.92 14.43
N LYS A 420 0.20 3.78 15.08
CA LYS A 420 1.57 3.38 15.43
C LYS A 420 2.41 3.41 14.16
N ALA A 421 3.52 4.14 14.20
CA ALA A 421 4.51 4.15 13.13
C ALA A 421 5.09 2.74 12.99
N CYS A 422 4.85 2.07 11.87
CA CYS A 422 5.28 0.68 11.66
C CYS A 422 6.19 0.57 10.42
N PRO A 423 7.50 0.31 10.58
CA PRO A 423 8.37 0.01 9.46
C PRO A 423 8.16 -1.39 8.86
N ALA A 424 7.45 -2.29 9.54
CA ALA A 424 7.00 -3.55 8.95
C ALA A 424 5.65 -4.02 9.50
N ILE A 425 4.85 -4.65 8.63
CA ILE A 425 3.55 -5.25 8.94
C ILE A 425 3.46 -6.63 8.29
N VAL A 426 2.83 -7.58 8.96
CA VAL A 426 2.47 -8.89 8.42
C VAL A 426 0.95 -8.99 8.34
N SER A 427 0.45 -9.28 7.14
CA SER A 427 -0.97 -9.54 6.91
C SER A 427 -1.15 -10.56 5.80
N GLY A 428 -2.09 -11.49 5.97
CA GLY A 428 -2.35 -12.55 4.98
C GLY A 428 -1.12 -13.45 4.70
N GLY A 429 -0.17 -13.52 5.64
CA GLY A 429 1.09 -14.26 5.46
C GLY A 429 2.08 -13.60 4.51
N LEU A 430 1.85 -12.33 4.18
CA LEU A 430 2.81 -11.47 3.50
C LEU A 430 3.39 -10.50 4.53
N CYS A 431 4.69 -10.26 4.43
CA CYS A 431 5.41 -9.23 5.16
C CYS A 431 5.63 -8.03 4.23
N PHE A 432 5.23 -6.85 4.71
CA PHE A 432 5.37 -5.55 4.07
C PHE A 432 6.36 -4.77 4.91
N TYR A 433 7.50 -4.35 4.35
CA TYR A 433 8.54 -3.72 5.15
C TYR A 433 9.33 -2.67 4.39
N LEU A 434 9.96 -1.77 5.14
CA LEU A 434 10.79 -0.71 4.59
C LEU A 434 12.23 -1.18 4.34
N PRO A 435 12.87 -0.79 3.22
CA PRO A 435 14.29 -1.06 2.92
C PRO A 435 15.24 -0.58 4.01
N ALA A 436 14.82 0.44 4.78
CA ALA A 436 15.53 0.95 5.95
C ALA A 436 15.86 -0.16 6.97
N LEU A 437 15.09 -1.25 7.03
CA LEU A 437 15.37 -2.39 7.91
C LEU A 437 16.51 -3.28 7.40
N GLU A 438 16.88 -3.21 6.13
CA GLU A 438 17.98 -3.99 5.55
C GLU A 438 19.27 -3.18 5.52
N LYS A 439 19.20 -1.95 5.00
CA LYS A 439 20.37 -1.11 4.78
C LYS A 439 19.98 0.37 4.68
N LEU A 440 20.80 1.23 5.28
CA LEU A 440 20.69 2.68 5.06
C LEU A 440 21.08 3.09 3.64
N SER A 441 20.26 3.94 3.05
CA SER A 441 20.48 4.57 1.76
C SER A 441 19.93 5.99 1.81
N ASP A 442 20.66 6.91 1.21
CA ASP A 442 20.27 8.30 1.04
C ASP A 442 19.50 8.54 -0.28
N ARG A 443 19.44 7.51 -1.14
CA ARG A 443 18.72 7.54 -2.42
C ARG A 443 17.21 7.40 -2.22
N PRO A 444 16.38 8.41 -2.52
CA PRO A 444 14.94 8.35 -2.30
C PRO A 444 14.27 7.32 -3.21
N GLU A 445 14.82 7.06 -4.40
CA GLU A 445 14.24 6.10 -5.35
C GLU A 445 14.27 4.65 -4.83
N VAL A 446 15.20 4.36 -3.91
CA VAL A 446 15.36 3.06 -3.26
C VAL A 446 14.61 3.07 -1.93
N PHE A 447 14.77 4.14 -1.14
CA PHE A 447 14.29 4.19 0.25
C PHE A 447 12.77 4.40 0.36
N ALA A 448 12.14 5.04 -0.63
CA ALA A 448 10.69 5.25 -0.67
C ALA A 448 9.90 4.02 -1.17
N ARG A 449 10.56 2.87 -1.35
CA ARG A 449 9.88 1.64 -1.78
C ARG A 449 9.44 0.79 -0.59
N ILE A 450 8.39 -0.01 -0.78
CA ILE A 450 7.94 -1.02 0.17
C ILE A 450 8.22 -2.40 -0.41
N HIS A 451 8.92 -3.22 0.36
CA HIS A 451 9.18 -4.60 0.00
C HIS A 451 8.03 -5.49 0.47
N ILE A 452 7.60 -6.42 -0.39
CA ILE A 452 6.48 -7.33 -0.14
C ILE A 452 6.95 -8.74 -0.42
N VAL A 453 7.00 -9.56 0.62
CA VAL A 453 7.48 -10.94 0.54
C VAL A 453 6.54 -11.89 1.30
N PRO A 454 6.36 -13.14 0.84
CA PRO A 454 5.73 -14.17 1.67
C PRO A 454 6.57 -14.41 2.93
N GLY A 455 5.95 -14.35 4.11
CA GLY A 455 6.69 -14.56 5.35
C GLY A 455 6.06 -13.91 6.56
N ARG A 456 6.85 -13.88 7.65
CA ARG A 456 6.49 -13.31 8.95
C ARG A 456 7.67 -12.63 9.60
N ILE A 457 7.34 -11.79 10.58
CA ILE A 457 8.30 -11.26 11.54
C ILE A 457 8.41 -12.27 12.67
N GLN A 458 9.62 -12.77 12.90
CA GLN A 458 9.93 -13.71 13.97
C GLN A 458 11.16 -13.21 14.73
N ALA A 459 11.03 -13.10 16.05
CA ALA A 459 12.17 -12.79 16.92
C ALA A 459 13.05 -14.03 17.13
N GLU A 460 14.28 -13.84 17.61
CA GLU A 460 15.20 -14.95 17.92
C GLU A 460 14.66 -15.91 18.97
N SER A 461 13.77 -15.42 19.85
CA SER A 461 13.00 -16.23 20.82
C SER A 461 12.08 -17.27 20.14
N GLY A 462 11.88 -17.17 18.83
CA GLY A 462 10.95 -17.98 18.04
C GLY A 462 9.54 -17.39 18.00
N ARG A 463 9.25 -16.32 18.73
CA ARG A 463 7.94 -15.66 18.77
C ARG A 463 7.66 -14.90 17.48
N SER A 464 6.43 -15.01 16.96
CA SER A 464 5.98 -14.28 15.77
C SER A 464 5.21 -13.01 16.15
N PHE A 465 5.42 -11.97 15.36
CA PHE A 465 4.76 -10.67 15.49
C PHE A 465 4.07 -10.27 14.19
N ASP A 466 2.98 -9.52 14.31
CA ASP A 466 2.26 -8.98 13.16
C ASP A 466 2.75 -7.59 12.76
N ILE A 467 3.42 -6.89 13.67
CA ILE A 467 3.85 -5.50 13.50
C ILE A 467 5.25 -5.37 14.11
N LEU A 468 6.10 -4.63 13.41
CA LEU A 468 7.35 -4.08 13.94
C LEU A 468 7.11 -2.59 14.18
N GLU A 469 7.20 -2.15 15.44
CA GLU A 469 6.95 -0.77 15.86
C GLU A 469 8.22 0.08 15.73
N ASP A 470 8.07 1.32 15.27
CA ASP A 470 9.17 2.26 15.18
C ASP A 470 9.48 2.88 16.55
N ALA A 471 10.73 2.75 17.01
CA ALA A 471 11.12 3.30 18.31
C ALA A 471 11.07 4.83 18.39
N SER A 472 11.00 5.56 17.27
CA SER A 472 10.88 7.02 17.29
C SER A 472 9.60 7.53 17.96
N VAL A 473 8.65 6.65 18.27
CA VAL A 473 7.44 6.91 19.06
C VAL A 473 7.67 6.71 20.56
N VAL A 474 8.77 6.06 20.96
CA VAL A 474 9.08 5.73 22.36
C VAL A 474 10.08 6.74 22.93
N SER A 475 9.69 7.41 24.01
CA SER A 475 10.34 8.53 24.70
C SER A 475 11.70 8.23 25.36
N HIS A 476 12.31 7.05 25.12
CA HIS A 476 13.50 6.57 25.85
C HIS A 476 14.77 6.48 24.99
N ILE A 477 14.76 6.95 23.74
CA ILE A 477 15.98 6.91 22.91
C ILE A 477 16.97 7.97 23.42
N PRO A 478 18.18 7.57 23.87
CA PRO A 478 19.15 8.51 24.42
C PRO A 478 19.49 9.63 23.44
N VAL A 479 19.54 10.85 23.99
CA VAL A 479 19.83 12.07 23.25
C VAL A 479 21.30 12.10 22.83
N LEU A 480 21.51 12.34 21.55
CA LEU A 480 22.81 12.60 20.95
C LEU A 480 23.58 13.73 21.62
N THR A 481 24.84 13.47 21.92
CA THR A 481 25.84 14.46 22.37
C THR A 481 26.87 14.80 21.29
N TYR A 482 26.58 14.45 20.04
CA TYR A 482 27.48 14.68 18.92
C TYR A 482 27.20 16.04 18.26
N GLU A 483 28.00 17.05 18.60
CA GLU A 483 27.95 18.39 17.98
C GLU A 483 28.72 18.39 16.66
N ALA A 484 28.21 19.11 15.65
CA ALA A 484 28.95 19.40 14.43
C ALA A 484 30.11 20.36 14.70
N ASP A 485 31.02 20.50 13.73
CA ASP A 485 32.00 21.58 13.78
C ASP A 485 31.31 22.96 13.78
N ASN A 486 31.98 23.96 14.35
CA ASN A 486 31.44 25.32 14.34
C ASN A 486 31.28 25.82 12.88
N PRO A 487 30.13 26.41 12.52
CA PRO A 487 29.93 26.97 11.20
C PRO A 487 30.99 28.01 10.86
N SER A 488 31.61 27.90 9.69
CA SER A 488 32.57 28.87 9.17
C SER A 488 31.96 29.62 7.98
N THR A 489 31.92 30.95 8.03
CA THR A 489 31.50 31.77 6.88
C THR A 489 32.52 31.64 5.75
N VAL A 490 32.03 31.48 4.52
CA VAL A 490 32.85 31.29 3.33
C VAL A 490 32.47 32.28 2.22
N ASP A 491 33.48 32.82 1.55
CA ASP A 491 33.30 33.65 0.37
C ASP A 491 33.06 32.76 -0.86
N GLY A 492 31.79 32.37 -1.05
CA GLY A 492 31.36 31.50 -2.14
C GLY A 492 31.11 30.06 -1.70
N ILE A 493 30.86 29.18 -2.67
CA ILE A 493 30.59 27.77 -2.41
C ILE A 493 31.91 27.02 -2.32
N PRO A 494 32.25 26.40 -1.18
CA PRO A 494 33.42 25.55 -1.07
C PRO A 494 33.10 24.18 -1.69
N ILE A 495 33.90 23.80 -2.69
CA ILE A 495 33.86 22.49 -3.37
C ILE A 495 34.85 21.51 -2.68
N SER A 496 35.42 21.89 -1.54
CA SER A 496 36.35 21.03 -0.81
C SER A 496 35.63 19.86 -0.12
N ALA A 497 36.24 18.68 -0.18
CA ALA A 497 35.86 17.49 0.56
C ALA A 497 35.77 17.81 2.07
N GLY A 498 34.59 17.62 2.67
CA GLY A 498 34.35 17.85 4.09
C GLY A 498 34.80 16.63 4.90
N ALA A 499 35.33 16.84 6.10
CA ALA A 499 35.70 15.72 6.96
C ALA A 499 34.43 14.99 7.44
N CYS A 500 34.16 13.80 6.89
CA CYS A 500 33.21 12.86 7.48
C CYS A 500 33.89 12.10 8.62
N SER A 501 33.12 11.75 9.66
CA SER A 501 33.60 10.79 10.65
C SER A 501 34.07 9.50 9.98
N PRO A 502 35.12 8.84 10.51
CA PRO A 502 35.50 7.50 10.07
C PRO A 502 34.32 6.52 10.26
N ALA A 503 34.41 5.36 9.59
CA ALA A 503 33.37 4.34 9.49
C ALA A 503 32.44 4.23 10.72
N PHE A 504 31.15 4.49 10.50
CA PHE A 504 30.09 4.34 11.50
C PHE A 504 29.86 2.86 11.84
N ASP A 505 29.74 2.53 13.12
CA ASP A 505 29.20 1.23 13.55
C ASP A 505 27.68 1.35 13.64
N ILE A 506 26.98 0.90 12.59
CA ILE A 506 25.52 0.94 12.49
C ILE A 506 24.99 -0.45 12.82
N LYS A 507 24.10 -0.51 13.81
CA LYS A 507 23.38 -1.73 14.19
C LYS A 507 21.89 -1.47 14.13
N LEU A 508 21.15 -2.40 13.55
CA LEU A 508 19.71 -2.48 13.76
C LEU A 508 19.48 -3.13 15.11
N VAL A 509 18.91 -2.39 16.05
CA VAL A 509 18.55 -2.90 17.37
C VAL A 509 17.06 -3.21 17.36
N VAL A 510 16.74 -4.41 17.82
CA VAL A 510 15.37 -4.89 17.96
C VAL A 510 15.14 -5.21 19.43
N GLU A 511 14.16 -4.54 20.03
CA GLU A 511 13.77 -4.75 21.42
C GLU A 511 12.46 -5.54 21.46
N GLU A 512 12.51 -6.73 22.07
CA GLU A 512 11.34 -7.59 22.25
C GLU A 512 10.71 -7.32 23.63
N THR A 513 9.44 -6.94 23.62
CA THR A 513 8.62 -6.89 24.84
C THR A 513 7.56 -8.01 24.83
N ILE A 514 6.77 -8.08 25.90
CA ILE A 514 5.65 -9.04 25.97
C ILE A 514 4.62 -8.77 24.86
N ASN A 515 4.47 -7.54 24.35
CA ASN A 515 3.39 -7.22 23.41
C ASN A 515 3.85 -6.60 22.09
N SER A 516 5.10 -6.15 22.00
CA SER A 516 5.62 -5.43 20.84
C SER A 516 7.02 -5.91 20.49
N LEU A 517 7.36 -5.68 19.22
CA LEU A 517 8.72 -5.76 18.72
C LEU A 517 9.05 -4.36 18.21
N THR A 518 9.98 -3.68 18.88
CA THR A 518 10.35 -2.30 18.57
C THR A 518 11.69 -2.28 17.87
N VAL A 519 11.88 -1.38 16.90
CA VAL A 519 13.12 -1.30 16.12
C VAL A 519 13.66 0.12 16.01
N PHE A 520 14.99 0.23 16.09
CA PHE A 520 15.73 1.44 15.77
C PHE A 520 17.12 1.12 15.24
N HIS A 521 17.71 2.07 14.55
CA HIS A 521 19.14 2.04 14.25
C HIS A 521 19.89 2.65 15.42
N HIS A 522 20.94 1.99 15.85
CA HIS A 522 21.95 2.51 16.75
C HIS A 522 23.21 2.75 15.94
N VAL A 523 23.70 3.97 15.92
CA VAL A 523 24.94 4.35 15.23
C VAL A 523 25.95 4.82 16.25
N ALA A 524 27.15 4.23 16.24
CA ALA A 524 28.25 4.66 17.08
C ALA A 524 29.44 5.21 16.27
N ILE A 525 30.09 6.22 16.84
CA ILE A 525 31.29 6.90 16.34
C ILE A 525 32.23 7.11 17.53
N GLY A 526 33.19 6.20 17.73
CA GLY A 526 33.99 6.18 18.96
C GLY A 526 33.08 6.03 20.19
N ASP A 527 33.18 6.96 21.15
CA ASP A 527 32.37 6.98 22.37
C ASP A 527 31.01 7.70 22.20
N ARG A 528 30.71 8.21 21.00
CA ARG A 528 29.48 8.95 20.69
C ARG A 528 28.50 8.05 19.97
N PHE A 529 27.20 8.23 20.22
CA PHE A 529 26.18 7.42 19.56
C PHE A 529 24.88 8.19 19.27
N CYS A 530 24.16 7.75 18.23
CA CYS A 530 22.78 8.14 17.96
C CYS A 530 21.87 6.93 17.84
N ALA A 531 20.57 7.15 18.05
CA ALA A 531 19.58 6.20 17.64
C ALA A 531 18.36 6.85 16.98
N PHE A 532 17.79 6.16 16.00
CA PHE A 532 16.64 6.65 15.25
C PHE A 532 15.80 5.54 14.63
N GLY A 533 14.53 5.88 14.44
CA GLY A 533 13.52 5.04 13.80
C GLY A 533 13.67 4.86 12.29
N PRO A 534 13.50 3.65 11.73
CA PRO A 534 13.57 3.43 10.28
C PRO A 534 12.49 4.19 9.48
N LEU A 535 11.23 4.19 9.93
CA LEU A 535 10.13 4.92 9.28
C LEU A 535 10.34 6.42 9.39
N LEU A 536 10.76 6.91 10.57
CA LEU A 536 11.04 8.33 10.75
C LEU A 536 12.15 8.79 9.81
N LEU A 537 13.28 8.07 9.77
CA LEU A 537 14.36 8.40 8.84
C LEU A 537 13.86 8.40 7.39
N THR A 538 13.05 7.42 7.01
CA THR A 538 12.51 7.33 5.65
C THR A 538 11.66 8.56 5.29
N ARG A 539 10.79 9.00 6.19
CA ARG A 539 9.98 10.21 5.99
C ARG A 539 10.85 11.46 5.88
N LEU A 540 11.88 11.60 6.71
CA LEU A 540 12.79 12.74 6.66
C LEU A 540 13.59 12.77 5.36
N LEU A 541 14.06 11.62 4.88
CA LEU A 541 14.77 11.50 3.62
C LEU A 541 13.89 11.94 2.45
N ILE A 542 12.65 11.44 2.36
CA ILE A 542 11.69 11.80 1.32
C ILE A 542 11.46 13.32 1.30
N LYS A 543 11.18 13.91 2.47
CA LYS A 543 11.00 15.36 2.61
C LYS A 543 12.25 16.15 2.19
N ALA A 544 13.43 15.68 2.59
CA ALA A 544 14.68 16.37 2.31
C ALA A 544 15.10 16.30 0.83
N THR A 545 14.66 15.28 0.09
CA THR A 545 14.96 15.11 -1.34
C THR A 545 14.08 15.93 -2.28
N GLY A 546 12.88 16.32 -1.85
CA GLY A 546 11.86 16.86 -2.77
C GLY A 546 12.05 18.28 -3.30
N VAL A 547 13.16 18.93 -2.96
CA VAL A 547 13.21 20.40 -3.06
C VAL A 547 13.99 20.89 -4.29
N VAL A 548 14.89 20.12 -4.93
CA VAL A 548 15.77 20.72 -5.95
C VAL A 548 16.34 19.79 -7.03
N GLY A 549 15.96 20.02 -8.29
CA GLY A 549 16.75 19.69 -9.48
C GLY A 549 17.08 20.97 -10.28
N CYS A 550 18.34 21.17 -10.70
CA CYS A 550 18.70 22.28 -11.59
C CYS A 550 18.67 21.83 -13.06
N PRO A 551 17.74 22.32 -13.91
CA PRO A 551 17.70 21.95 -15.32
C PRO A 551 18.67 22.75 -16.22
N ARG A 552 19.51 23.64 -15.67
CA ARG A 552 20.35 24.55 -16.46
C ARG A 552 21.83 24.12 -16.42
N ARG A 553 22.24 23.32 -17.40
CA ARG A 553 23.66 23.21 -17.78
C ARG A 553 24.20 24.60 -18.15
N GLY A 554 25.21 25.08 -17.41
CA GLY A 554 25.95 26.30 -17.74
C GLY A 554 25.32 27.63 -17.29
N CYS A 555 24.61 27.68 -16.16
CA CYS A 555 24.06 28.94 -15.66
C CYS A 555 25.17 29.92 -15.20
N SER A 556 25.42 30.97 -15.99
CA SER A 556 26.45 32.00 -15.76
C SER A 556 26.01 33.14 -14.81
N LYS A 557 24.88 33.00 -14.10
CA LYS A 557 24.31 34.09 -13.29
C LYS A 557 24.40 33.81 -11.80
N LEU A 558 25.57 34.02 -11.21
CA LEU A 558 25.71 34.44 -9.81
C LEU A 558 25.66 35.98 -9.80
N ALA A 559 24.47 36.57 -9.75
CA ALA A 559 24.33 38.00 -9.47
C ALA A 559 24.03 38.17 -7.97
N SER A 560 24.85 39.01 -7.33
CA SER A 560 24.87 39.47 -5.93
C SER A 560 23.52 39.95 -5.33
N PRO A 561 23.38 40.07 -3.99
CA PRO A 561 24.13 39.43 -2.91
C PRO A 561 23.29 38.29 -2.29
N TYR A 562 23.93 37.16 -1.99
CA TYR A 562 23.32 36.15 -1.12
C TYR A 562 23.60 36.52 0.34
N PRO A 563 22.75 36.08 1.28
CA PRO A 563 23.13 36.10 2.69
C PRO A 563 24.45 35.35 2.91
N PRO A 564 25.24 35.70 3.94
CA PRO A 564 26.48 35.02 4.24
C PRO A 564 26.26 33.51 4.33
N ILE A 565 26.95 32.77 3.46
CA ILE A 565 26.91 31.31 3.43
C ILE A 565 27.91 30.82 4.46
N ALA A 566 27.46 30.00 5.40
CA ALA A 566 28.35 29.23 6.22
C ALA A 566 28.43 27.79 5.74
N THR A 567 29.57 27.18 6.00
CA THR A 567 29.73 25.75 5.87
C THR A 567 30.02 25.10 7.20
N VAL A 568 29.54 23.89 7.34
CA VAL A 568 29.85 23.02 8.47
C VAL A 568 30.28 21.65 7.93
N SER A 569 31.38 21.15 8.48
CA SER A 569 31.86 19.80 8.19
C SER A 569 31.24 18.80 9.16
N GLY A 570 31.03 17.59 8.66
CA GLY A 570 30.55 16.46 9.45
C GLY A 570 29.04 16.40 9.63
N GLU A 571 28.60 15.27 10.17
CA GLU A 571 27.20 14.89 10.32
C GLU A 571 26.56 15.27 11.67
N GLY A 572 27.30 15.99 12.54
CA GLY A 572 26.87 16.29 13.91
C GLY A 572 25.70 17.27 14.03
N LEU A 573 25.15 17.39 15.23
CA LEU A 573 24.05 18.29 15.55
C LEU A 573 24.52 19.75 15.43
N LEU A 574 23.73 20.56 14.72
CA LEU A 574 23.88 22.01 14.66
C LEU A 574 22.87 22.65 15.61
N TYR A 575 23.32 23.44 16.59
CA TYR A 575 22.39 24.18 17.43
C TYR A 575 21.96 25.49 16.77
N ALA A 576 20.66 25.80 16.84
CA ALA A 576 20.10 27.06 16.35
C ALA A 576 20.85 28.29 16.91
N ARG A 577 21.22 28.25 18.21
CA ARG A 577 22.00 29.31 18.87
C ARG A 577 23.34 29.61 18.18
N ASP A 578 23.98 28.60 17.58
CA ASP A 578 25.30 28.76 16.95
C ASP A 578 25.14 29.41 15.57
N MET A 579 24.03 29.15 14.88
CA MET A 579 23.63 29.86 13.67
C MET A 579 23.21 31.31 13.94
N GLU A 580 22.33 31.51 14.93
CA GLU A 580 21.83 32.83 15.33
C GLU A 580 22.99 33.76 15.78
N ARG A 581 23.91 33.24 16.60
CA ARG A 581 25.10 33.99 17.03
C ARG A 581 26.02 34.36 15.88
N ALA A 582 26.07 33.54 14.84
CA ALA A 582 26.91 33.76 13.67
C ALA A 582 26.21 34.61 12.59
N GLY A 583 24.93 34.96 12.76
CA GLY A 583 24.16 35.74 11.78
C GLY A 583 24.03 35.03 10.44
N LEU A 584 23.88 33.70 10.47
CA LEU A 584 23.89 32.85 9.28
C LEU A 584 22.47 32.45 8.91
N ASP A 585 21.98 32.96 7.79
CA ASP A 585 20.70 32.52 7.23
C ASP A 585 20.88 31.16 6.50
N LEU A 586 22.03 30.97 5.83
CA LEU A 586 22.31 29.79 5.01
C LEU A 586 23.48 28.96 5.55
N VAL A 587 23.23 27.69 5.87
CA VAL A 587 24.29 26.73 6.23
C VAL A 587 24.34 25.57 5.24
N ILE A 588 25.53 25.34 4.69
CA ILE A 588 25.84 24.18 3.85
C ILE A 588 26.61 23.15 4.68
N ARG A 589 26.03 21.98 4.89
CA ARG A 589 26.71 20.85 5.48
C ARG A 589 27.43 20.04 4.42
N GLN A 590 28.74 19.87 4.62
CA GLN A 590 29.61 19.07 3.77
C GLN A 590 29.73 17.66 4.34
N VAL A 591 29.08 16.71 3.66
CA VAL A 591 29.08 15.29 4.04
C VAL A 591 29.58 14.46 2.84
N ASP A 592 30.90 14.26 2.78
CA ASP A 592 31.59 13.48 1.74
C ASP A 592 30.95 12.13 1.49
N HIS A 593 30.83 11.72 0.21
CA HIS A 593 30.37 10.45 -0.43
C HIS A 593 29.94 9.24 0.45
N ASN A 594 29.28 9.49 1.57
CA ASN A 594 28.93 8.53 2.59
C ASN A 594 27.42 8.64 2.83
N PRO A 595 26.63 7.77 2.17
CA PRO A 595 25.17 7.71 2.32
C PRO A 595 24.72 7.69 3.77
N THR A 596 25.41 6.91 4.62
CA THR A 596 25.10 6.81 6.04
C THR A 596 25.26 8.15 6.76
N ALA A 597 26.38 8.83 6.55
CA ALA A 597 26.63 10.14 7.17
C ALA A 597 25.55 11.15 6.78
N ARG A 598 25.08 11.11 5.52
CA ARG A 598 23.96 11.95 5.05
C ARG A 598 22.65 11.61 5.73
N CYS A 599 22.30 10.33 5.85
CA CYS A 599 21.11 9.91 6.60
C CYS A 599 21.15 10.42 8.05
N ILE A 600 22.31 10.33 8.71
CA ILE A 600 22.51 10.80 10.09
C ILE A 600 22.37 12.32 10.18
N ALA A 601 23.00 13.06 9.27
CA ALA A 601 22.91 14.51 9.19
C ALA A 601 21.45 14.99 9.03
N ILE A 602 20.70 14.38 8.11
CA ILE A 602 19.27 14.67 7.88
C ILE A 602 18.45 14.40 9.13
N PHE A 603 18.71 13.28 9.81
CA PHE A 603 18.02 12.95 11.04
C PHE A 603 18.31 13.96 12.16
N LEU A 604 19.57 14.34 12.32
CA LEU A 604 20.04 15.24 13.38
C LEU A 604 19.50 16.65 13.25
N ASP A 605 19.38 17.19 12.04
CA ASP A 605 18.82 18.53 11.84
C ASP A 605 17.34 18.63 12.21
N LYS A 606 16.59 17.52 12.21
CA LYS A 606 15.18 17.51 12.66
C LYS A 606 15.04 17.94 14.12
N ARG A 607 16.02 17.65 14.99
CA ARG A 607 15.93 18.02 16.41
C ARG A 607 16.09 19.53 16.68
N ARG A 608 16.26 20.34 15.63
CA ARG A 608 16.32 21.82 15.67
C ARG A 608 15.03 22.50 16.19
N THR A 609 13.86 21.87 16.08
CA THR A 609 12.57 22.54 16.28
C THR A 609 11.84 22.24 17.58
N GLY A 610 12.41 21.43 18.48
CA GLY A 610 11.91 21.33 19.86
C GLY A 610 12.12 22.66 20.59
N SER A 611 11.04 23.28 21.06
CA SER A 611 11.09 24.61 21.68
C SER A 611 12.08 24.68 22.86
N PRO A 612 12.69 25.84 23.17
CA PRO A 612 13.66 25.99 24.26
C PRO A 612 13.13 25.62 25.66
N GLY A 613 11.81 25.45 25.82
CA GLY A 613 11.15 25.10 27.07
C GLY A 613 11.30 23.64 27.51
N ASP A 614 11.68 22.72 26.63
CA ASP A 614 11.78 21.28 26.98
C ASP A 614 12.99 20.94 27.87
N ARG A 615 13.95 21.85 28.02
CA ARG A 615 15.14 21.59 28.86
C ARG A 615 14.89 21.69 30.35
N ASP A 616 13.83 22.38 30.78
CA ASP A 616 13.50 22.51 32.21
C ASP A 616 12.75 21.29 32.75
N HIS A 617 12.27 20.37 31.90
CA HIS A 617 11.77 19.05 32.31
C HIS A 617 12.87 17.97 32.33
N GLU A 618 13.95 18.12 31.56
CA GLU A 618 15.02 17.11 31.49
C GLU A 618 16.01 17.15 32.68
N ARG A 619 15.96 18.17 33.54
CA ARG A 619 16.80 18.27 34.75
C ARG A 619 16.12 17.86 36.05
N SER A 620 14.84 17.51 36.03
CA SER A 620 14.08 17.15 37.23
C SER A 620 13.20 15.93 36.98
N VAL A 621 13.84 14.78 36.73
CA VAL A 621 13.23 13.47 36.94
C VAL A 621 14.18 12.65 37.81
N GLU A 622 14.37 13.12 39.05
CA GLU A 622 14.64 12.20 40.15
C GLU A 622 13.28 11.58 40.50
N ILE A 623 13.14 10.29 40.19
CA ILE A 623 12.24 9.28 40.74
C ILE A 623 11.09 9.85 41.60
N GLU A 624 9.90 9.98 41.01
CA GLU A 624 8.65 9.76 41.75
C GLU A 624 7.59 9.17 40.80
N ASP A 625 7.03 8.03 41.21
CA ASP A 625 5.99 7.27 40.54
C ASP A 625 4.71 8.10 40.42
N ASP A 626 4.43 8.66 39.24
CA ASP A 626 3.05 9.00 38.86
C ASP A 626 2.88 8.87 37.34
N LEU A 627 2.18 7.82 36.93
CA LEU A 627 1.78 7.51 35.57
C LEU A 627 0.68 8.49 35.11
N GLN A 628 1.05 9.54 34.40
CA GLN A 628 0.18 10.19 33.43
C GLN A 628 0.83 10.15 32.05
N GLU A 629 0.34 9.23 31.21
CA GLU A 629 0.64 9.16 29.79
C GLU A 629 0.15 10.45 29.11
N TYR A 630 1.07 11.32 28.70
CA TYR A 630 0.77 12.38 27.76
C TYR A 630 0.89 11.81 26.34
N GLU A 631 -0.27 11.54 25.72
CA GLU A 631 -0.41 11.20 24.29
C GLU A 631 -0.04 12.40 23.42
N TYR A 632 0.94 12.22 22.53
CA TYR A 632 1.24 13.16 21.45
C TYR A 632 0.70 12.62 20.13
N ASP A 633 -0.12 13.40 19.42
CA ASP A 633 -0.47 13.10 18.03
C ASP A 633 0.81 13.23 17.17
N VAL A 634 1.18 12.12 16.51
CA VAL A 634 2.35 12.04 15.63
C VAL A 634 2.32 13.11 14.53
N ASN A 635 1.14 13.58 14.12
CA ASN A 635 1.02 14.66 13.14
C ASN A 635 1.28 16.05 13.76
N ASP A 636 0.95 16.25 15.05
CA ASP A 636 1.14 17.52 15.74
C ASP A 636 2.61 17.75 16.13
N VAL A 637 3.36 16.70 16.54
CA VAL A 637 4.81 16.78 16.82
C VAL A 637 5.64 17.05 15.55
N ILE A 638 5.06 16.90 14.36
CA ILE A 638 5.75 16.94 13.06
C ILE A 638 5.42 18.19 12.24
N SER A 639 4.46 19.02 12.65
CA SER A 639 4.05 20.20 11.88
C SER A 639 5.01 21.41 11.96
N ASP A 640 5.90 21.46 12.97
CA ASP A 640 6.91 22.50 13.16
C ASP A 640 8.30 22.08 12.65
N LEU A 641 8.50 22.02 11.33
CA LEU A 641 9.79 21.61 10.71
C LEU A 641 10.58 22.82 10.17
N SER A 642 11.86 22.91 10.54
CA SER A 642 12.85 23.74 9.85
C SER A 642 13.45 22.95 8.69
N ILE A 643 13.55 23.56 7.51
CA ILE A 643 13.88 22.87 6.26
C ILE A 643 15.34 22.39 6.27
N THR A 644 15.52 21.07 6.11
CA THR A 644 16.80 20.45 5.76
C THR A 644 16.68 19.92 4.33
N THR A 645 17.46 20.45 3.41
CA THR A 645 17.40 20.07 1.99
C THR A 645 18.66 19.32 1.58
N VAL A 646 18.51 18.16 0.94
CA VAL A 646 19.63 17.46 0.31
C VAL A 646 19.80 17.98 -1.11
N LEU A 647 21.01 18.42 -1.43
CA LEU A 647 21.41 18.89 -2.74
C LEU A 647 22.41 17.89 -3.34
N GLN A 648 22.01 17.21 -4.41
CA GLN A 648 22.94 16.48 -5.25
C GLN A 648 23.62 17.46 -6.21
N VAL A 649 24.94 17.61 -6.12
CA VAL A 649 25.71 18.63 -6.85
C VAL A 649 26.45 17.99 -8.01
N ASP A 650 25.70 17.47 -8.98
CA ASP A 650 26.25 17.09 -10.28
C ASP A 650 26.21 18.27 -11.27
N GLU A 651 25.27 19.23 -11.10
CA GLU A 651 25.09 20.39 -11.99
C GLU A 651 24.66 21.66 -11.20
N CYS A 652 25.35 22.79 -11.44
CA CYS A 652 25.01 24.17 -11.05
C CYS A 652 24.32 24.42 -9.69
N LEU A 653 25.07 24.32 -8.57
CA LEU A 653 24.61 24.60 -7.20
C LEU A 653 23.92 25.96 -6.99
N SER A 654 24.27 27.01 -7.73
CA SER A 654 23.65 28.34 -7.56
C SER A 654 22.16 28.36 -7.91
N CYS A 655 21.74 27.53 -8.85
CA CYS A 655 20.33 27.38 -9.19
C CYS A 655 19.62 26.51 -8.15
N CYS A 656 20.34 25.55 -7.57
CA CYS A 656 19.82 24.70 -6.52
C CYS A 656 19.49 25.48 -5.25
N ILE A 657 20.42 26.31 -4.79
CA ILE A 657 20.24 27.21 -3.65
C ILE A 657 19.12 28.21 -3.93
N ARG A 658 19.02 28.77 -5.15
CA ARG A 658 17.90 29.66 -5.51
C ARG A 658 16.55 28.95 -5.54
N GLY A 659 16.49 27.71 -6.00
CA GLY A 659 15.28 26.90 -5.94
C GLY A 659 14.84 26.79 -4.49
N ALA A 660 15.73 26.31 -3.63
CA ALA A 660 15.37 26.10 -2.23
C ALA A 660 15.08 27.39 -1.43
N MET A 661 15.83 28.48 -1.63
CA MET A 661 15.55 29.79 -1.02
C MET A 661 14.22 30.42 -1.50
N LYS A 662 13.72 30.03 -2.68
CA LYS A 662 12.41 30.48 -3.17
C LYS A 662 11.24 29.69 -2.57
N PHE A 663 11.55 28.49 -2.11
CA PHE A 663 10.59 27.50 -1.63
C PHE A 663 10.47 27.52 -0.09
N GLY A 664 11.57 27.74 0.63
CA GLY A 664 11.56 28.12 2.04
C GLY A 664 11.29 29.62 2.19
N GLY A 665 10.20 30.01 2.86
CA GLY A 665 10.02 31.40 3.31
C GLY A 665 11.20 31.86 4.17
N GLN A 666 11.48 33.17 4.18
CA GLN A 666 12.58 33.86 4.89
C GLN A 666 13.70 32.95 5.45
N GLY A 667 14.74 32.75 4.65
CA GLY A 667 16.14 32.71 5.11
C GLY A 667 16.64 31.44 5.78
N ASP A 668 15.92 30.80 6.69
CA ASP A 668 16.48 29.86 7.66
C ASP A 668 16.52 28.40 7.16
N GLY A 669 17.69 27.88 6.76
CA GLY A 669 17.78 26.48 6.29
C GLY A 669 19.18 25.85 6.35
N VAL A 670 19.22 24.52 6.57
CA VAL A 670 20.44 23.70 6.47
C VAL A 670 20.40 22.88 5.18
N TYR A 671 21.48 22.91 4.42
CA TYR A 671 21.59 22.30 3.09
C TYR A 671 22.69 21.26 3.08
N ILE A 672 22.39 20.01 2.76
CA ILE A 672 23.37 18.92 2.72
C ILE A 672 23.84 18.72 1.28
N ILE A 673 25.12 18.89 0.99
CA ILE A 673 25.66 18.78 -0.37
C ILE A 673 26.35 17.43 -0.60
N GLN A 674 26.00 16.77 -1.71
CA GLN A 674 26.77 15.67 -2.31
C GLN A 674 27.60 16.24 -3.47
N ALA A 675 28.92 16.31 -3.30
CA ALA A 675 29.89 16.66 -4.35
C ALA A 675 30.20 15.48 -5.28
#